data_AF-A0A1B0GC63-F1
#
_entry.id   AF-A0A1B0GC63-F1
#
_cell.length_a   1.000
_cell.length_b   1.000
_cell.length_c   1.000
_cell.angle_alpha   90.00
_cell.angle_beta   90.00
_cell.angle_gamma   90.00
#
_symmetry.space_group_name_H-M   'P 1'
#
loop_
_entity.id
_entity.type
_entity.pdbx_description
1 polymer ?
#
loop_
_entity_poly.entity_id
_entity_poly.type
_entity_poly.pdbx_seq_one_letter_code
_entity_poly.pdbx_strand_id
1 'polypeptide(L)'
;MSFEQESLHNANNMTPAENLKELIKQLIKEKQYDGVALLFTNVNEASKNISYMPEIAMDVFHDICLQQLNEKNHKENLPLYYCVEELLKVVATYAPAEELLLDLLEIIEEHKSENVFTSALRALQVVIMRQGNEKPRALEWSLNSIKTRLDELPIPDFLKEGYDEKQEKLLEQNDKIQTLLLHYITVGLFYEPLLNDICQSSLFGKQLFRSCDINRRNVLCCFLISLLGKPFSMLNFHGGEESRKTNTYTLQCAISLTKATTQCIGDPYFFLTLVEDRFRFKDTFQGREKTRGSMSNNIFFIDEKLPLNCVATYYYMILVEEIDKGKVYLVYNPMFVFESSLYLAHELMSSDEPPLQQKGLKLVECLLKQLGNSEIPAVFLEIDLYKSFCQTLCNLVAYSSVTYMRQTGVRILRQYILQFDDEGKYSVLKNLMRSVRHHGITGYLAIIYKDLVANALANPAISQLPKTLSGHDFRTIFERHICCLANGVETDILEYSDKIISSLNALRFSALKDYSNLTGFWNFIDDLNKNYLRPLREALNLSIAHYKSELKHIENVTDAKEEVEQREQLELLDICIANEKSSRTKHDFELNRQQKTPNDPVKPGLDEFREREQKREEEFEEREKTRESADDSNDAKANAIRIKILEAALPHVPTSGWTRETIMLGAEEIGFSGVAHGMFPEGGFALVSYFIGKCNEELLTQMKTETDNGRKAPHNHIEFLVNFVRIRLEMILPYKSQWAQAIALIALPQNAATSLAQLLTLVDDICYYSGDRSVDIEWYTRRIGLATVMKMTELYMLQDKSPQHNNTWVFLENRMDEFGQLQTIFSQTEDVTQTFQNSLNSAFITNNETLAFYLKLYEMEEGICDGTELELGTRRRKTTARYGEVFLVRKESGNTNNKSYAMKVTNKYQMVEKEFHAESARNERQFSEDMVKIYIGEMVLALEHMHKMDIVYRDVKLENIMLDNQGHIILVDFGLSKVLSPDSDYCARGICGTVEYLAPEMIKGEAYGFAIDWWSIGVVTYELLTGRSPFVVAENANSQRDIKERIKKMDPEFPRTLGKTTKDFILGMLKKDPKKRLNGNKKCAEDIKSHPFFHGINWNDLQNKRLKAPFQPQLISEEDTRNFSEEFTQQTLIPDSQDLVPFKTTPLLFRGYSYVAPQYLHETAYDEWSSTSRRRRKRAAPTRVQPYRLVRGKAPASYRM
;
A
#
# COMPACT_ATOMS: atom_id res chain seq x y z
N MET A 1 37.58 -37.05 -63.47
CA MET A 1 37.06 -38.41 -63.72
C MET A 1 37.56 -39.47 -62.71
N SER A 2 37.97 -39.11 -61.49
CA SER A 2 38.24 -40.11 -60.42
C SER A 2 37.82 -39.66 -59.01
N PHE A 3 37.07 -38.55 -58.89
CA PHE A 3 36.49 -38.07 -57.62
C PHE A 3 34.95 -38.03 -57.65
N GLU A 4 34.33 -38.27 -58.81
CA GLU A 4 32.85 -38.29 -58.97
C GLU A 4 32.25 -39.69 -58.83
N GLN A 5 33.06 -40.74 -58.64
CA GLN A 5 32.56 -42.12 -58.51
C GLN A 5 32.50 -42.62 -57.05
N GLU A 6 33.18 -41.97 -56.10
CA GLU A 6 33.08 -42.34 -54.67
C GLU A 6 31.92 -41.63 -53.94
N SER A 7 31.42 -40.50 -54.44
CA SER A 7 30.27 -39.80 -53.82
C SER A 7 28.91 -40.42 -54.16
N LEU A 8 28.82 -41.17 -55.27
CA LEU A 8 27.58 -41.79 -55.74
C LEU A 8 27.31 -43.18 -55.12
N HIS A 9 28.28 -43.78 -54.41
CA HIS A 9 28.07 -45.07 -53.75
C HIS A 9 27.59 -44.95 -52.28
N ASN A 10 27.76 -43.79 -51.64
CA ASN A 10 27.25 -43.54 -50.28
C ASN A 10 25.84 -42.92 -50.24
N ALA A 11 25.32 -42.43 -51.36
CA ALA A 11 23.99 -41.78 -51.43
C ALA A 11 22.81 -42.78 -51.41
N ASN A 12 23.05 -44.08 -51.60
CA ASN A 12 21.98 -45.09 -51.74
C ASN A 12 21.53 -45.76 -50.42
N ASN A 13 22.11 -45.40 -49.28
CA ASN A 13 21.75 -45.95 -47.96
C ASN A 13 21.35 -44.89 -46.91
N MET A 14 21.21 -43.61 -47.30
CA MET A 14 20.80 -42.56 -46.37
C MET A 14 19.29 -42.49 -46.24
N THR A 15 18.83 -42.40 -45.01
CA THR A 15 17.40 -42.20 -44.71
C THR A 15 16.92 -40.86 -45.28
N PRO A 16 15.62 -40.71 -45.62
CA PRO A 16 15.07 -39.43 -46.08
C PRO A 16 15.32 -38.26 -45.12
N ALA A 17 15.45 -38.54 -43.82
CA ALA A 17 15.76 -37.56 -42.78
C ALA A 17 17.22 -37.10 -42.83
N GLU A 18 18.18 -38.01 -42.99
CA GLU A 18 19.61 -37.67 -43.17
C GLU A 18 19.87 -36.86 -44.44
N ASN A 19 19.13 -37.15 -45.53
CA ASN A 19 19.19 -36.37 -46.76
C ASN A 19 18.75 -34.92 -46.55
N LEU A 20 17.74 -34.67 -45.69
CA LEU A 20 17.32 -33.32 -45.33
C LEU A 20 18.40 -32.58 -44.53
N LYS A 21 19.07 -33.26 -43.60
CA LYS A 21 20.20 -32.70 -42.82
C LYS A 21 21.35 -32.27 -43.74
N GLU A 22 21.77 -33.13 -44.67
CA GLU A 22 22.85 -32.80 -45.62
C GLU A 22 22.44 -31.69 -46.60
N LEU A 23 21.17 -31.65 -47.03
CA LEU A 23 20.65 -30.56 -47.86
C LEU A 23 20.74 -29.21 -47.14
N ILE A 24 20.40 -29.15 -45.84
CA ILE A 24 20.53 -27.92 -45.04
C ILE A 24 22.01 -27.50 -44.95
N LYS A 25 22.92 -28.44 -44.68
CA LYS A 25 24.37 -28.17 -44.64
C LYS A 25 24.88 -27.63 -45.98
N GLN A 26 24.43 -28.22 -47.09
CA GLN A 26 24.83 -27.81 -48.43
C GLN A 26 24.32 -26.40 -48.77
N LEU A 27 23.05 -26.09 -48.50
CA LEU A 27 22.49 -24.76 -48.74
C LEU A 27 23.19 -23.66 -47.93
N ILE A 28 23.56 -23.96 -46.68
CA ILE A 28 24.34 -23.05 -45.83
C ILE A 28 25.73 -22.83 -46.42
N LYS A 29 26.40 -23.90 -46.88
CA LYS A 29 27.73 -23.84 -47.51
C LYS A 29 27.71 -23.04 -48.83
N GLU A 30 26.64 -23.15 -49.60
CA GLU A 30 26.41 -22.43 -50.86
C GLU A 30 25.90 -20.98 -50.66
N LYS A 31 25.74 -20.53 -49.39
CA LYS A 31 25.21 -19.21 -49.01
C LYS A 31 23.77 -18.95 -49.50
N GLN A 32 23.00 -20.01 -49.73
CA GLN A 32 21.59 -19.93 -50.13
C GLN A 32 20.67 -19.96 -48.90
N TYR A 33 20.74 -18.93 -48.06
CA TYR A 33 20.03 -18.90 -46.78
C TYR A 33 18.50 -18.83 -46.93
N ASP A 34 18.01 -18.10 -47.95
CA ASP A 34 16.58 -18.06 -48.27
C ASP A 34 16.03 -19.43 -48.67
N GLY A 35 16.88 -20.27 -49.28
CA GLY A 35 16.56 -21.65 -49.62
C GLY A 35 16.26 -22.50 -48.38
N VAL A 36 17.01 -22.29 -47.29
CA VAL A 36 16.77 -22.98 -46.01
C VAL A 36 15.43 -22.56 -45.39
N ALA A 37 15.09 -21.27 -45.45
CA ALA A 37 13.80 -20.78 -44.96
C ALA A 37 12.62 -21.31 -45.79
N LEU A 38 12.79 -21.45 -47.11
CA LEU A 38 11.78 -21.99 -48.03
C LEU A 38 11.42 -23.45 -47.73
N LEU A 39 12.38 -24.26 -47.26
CA LEU A 39 12.16 -25.67 -46.88
C LEU A 39 11.09 -25.84 -45.79
N PHE A 40 10.90 -24.83 -44.93
CA PHE A 40 9.99 -24.88 -43.78
C PHE A 40 8.78 -23.93 -43.91
N THR A 41 8.77 -23.04 -44.91
CA THR A 41 7.67 -22.09 -45.14
C THR A 41 6.75 -22.47 -46.31
N ASN A 42 7.24 -23.26 -47.28
CA ASN A 42 6.45 -23.70 -48.43
C ASN A 42 5.50 -24.86 -48.05
N VAL A 43 4.19 -24.64 -48.14
CA VAL A 43 3.13 -25.55 -47.63
C VAL A 43 3.30 -27.02 -48.09
N ASN A 44 3.74 -27.25 -49.34
CA ASN A 44 3.87 -28.60 -49.91
C ASN A 44 5.15 -29.34 -49.46
N GLU A 45 6.24 -28.62 -49.19
CA GLU A 45 7.53 -29.19 -48.79
C GLU A 45 7.70 -29.21 -47.27
N ALA A 46 7.23 -28.16 -46.59
CA ALA A 46 7.25 -28.03 -45.14
C ALA A 46 6.55 -29.21 -44.45
N SER A 47 5.38 -29.62 -44.95
CA SER A 47 4.62 -30.75 -44.38
C SER A 47 5.42 -32.06 -44.35
N LYS A 48 6.26 -32.30 -45.38
CA LYS A 48 7.13 -33.48 -45.45
C LYS A 48 8.37 -33.30 -44.60
N ASN A 49 9.05 -32.16 -44.72
CA ASN A 49 10.30 -31.88 -44.01
C ASN A 49 10.10 -31.83 -42.47
N ILE A 50 8.96 -31.30 -42.03
CA ILE A 50 8.56 -31.27 -40.61
C ILE A 50 8.38 -32.69 -40.05
N SER A 51 7.90 -33.65 -40.85
CA SER A 51 7.71 -35.03 -40.36
C SER A 51 9.02 -35.75 -40.04
N TYR A 52 10.13 -35.32 -40.66
CA TYR A 52 11.46 -35.88 -40.42
C TYR A 52 12.22 -35.16 -39.30
N MET A 53 11.80 -33.95 -38.91
CA MET A 53 12.49 -33.13 -37.91
C MET A 53 12.69 -33.80 -36.54
N PRO A 54 11.74 -34.56 -35.96
CA PRO A 54 11.96 -35.23 -34.68
C PRO A 54 13.16 -36.18 -34.67
N GLU A 55 13.53 -36.77 -35.81
CA GLU A 55 14.68 -37.69 -35.93
C GLU A 55 16.03 -36.96 -36.05
N ILE A 56 16.05 -35.73 -36.60
CA ILE A 56 17.28 -35.01 -36.93
C ILE A 56 17.48 -33.69 -36.17
N ALA A 57 16.53 -33.27 -35.33
CA ALA A 57 16.55 -31.93 -34.73
C ALA A 57 17.77 -31.69 -33.82
N MET A 58 18.16 -32.67 -32.99
CA MET A 58 19.37 -32.55 -32.15
C MET A 58 20.65 -32.53 -32.98
N ASP A 59 20.71 -33.38 -34.01
CA ASP A 59 21.79 -33.39 -34.98
C ASP A 59 21.96 -32.06 -35.71
N VAL A 60 20.86 -31.42 -36.12
CA VAL A 60 20.86 -30.08 -36.72
C VAL A 60 21.30 -29.03 -35.70
N PHE A 61 20.90 -29.19 -34.44
CA PHE A 61 21.32 -28.30 -33.36
C PHE A 61 22.84 -28.33 -33.14
N HIS A 62 23.43 -29.51 -32.90
CA HIS A 62 24.85 -29.63 -32.60
C HIS A 62 25.75 -29.39 -33.82
N ASP A 63 25.38 -29.89 -35.00
CA ASP A 63 26.23 -29.76 -36.20
C ASP A 63 26.17 -28.37 -36.84
N ILE A 64 25.05 -27.65 -36.69
CA ILE A 64 24.79 -26.41 -37.42
C ILE A 64 24.56 -25.25 -36.46
N CYS A 65 23.51 -25.33 -35.63
CA CYS A 65 23.12 -24.19 -34.80
C CYS A 65 24.22 -23.78 -33.81
N LEU A 66 24.76 -24.73 -33.05
CA LEU A 66 25.76 -24.45 -32.01
C LEU A 66 27.08 -23.91 -32.60
N GLN A 67 27.48 -24.37 -33.79
CA GLN A 67 28.71 -23.90 -34.44
C GLN A 67 28.56 -22.50 -35.06
N GLN A 68 27.40 -22.20 -35.65
CA GLN A 68 27.20 -21.00 -36.45
C GLN A 68 26.57 -19.84 -35.66
N LEU A 69 25.95 -20.11 -34.51
CA LEU A 69 25.35 -19.09 -33.64
C LEU A 69 26.41 -18.46 -32.72
N ASN A 70 27.22 -17.56 -33.29
CA ASN A 70 28.29 -16.87 -32.57
C ASN A 70 28.40 -15.40 -32.96
N GLU A 71 29.10 -14.61 -32.14
CA GLU A 71 29.22 -13.16 -32.32
C GLU A 71 29.96 -12.76 -33.60
N LYS A 72 30.91 -13.59 -34.04
CA LYS A 72 31.65 -13.36 -35.28
C LYS A 72 30.71 -13.38 -36.47
N ASN A 73 29.85 -14.40 -36.57
CA ASN A 73 28.85 -14.48 -37.63
C ASN A 73 27.80 -13.37 -37.53
N HIS A 74 27.40 -12.95 -36.32
CA HIS A 74 26.50 -11.80 -36.17
C HIS A 74 27.11 -10.50 -36.75
N LYS A 75 28.41 -10.25 -36.54
CA LYS A 75 29.10 -9.05 -37.04
C LYS A 75 29.48 -9.14 -38.52
N GLU A 76 29.97 -10.29 -38.98
CA GLU A 76 30.57 -10.46 -40.32
C GLU A 76 29.60 -11.05 -41.35
N ASN A 77 28.59 -11.82 -40.92
CA ASN A 77 27.67 -12.56 -41.81
C ASN A 77 26.25 -12.65 -41.21
N LEU A 78 25.63 -11.48 -41.03
CA LEU A 78 24.30 -11.32 -40.44
C LEU A 78 23.20 -12.20 -41.09
N PRO A 79 23.16 -12.42 -42.42
CA PRO A 79 22.16 -13.30 -43.05
C PRO A 79 22.28 -14.77 -42.61
N LEU A 80 23.49 -15.29 -42.40
CA LEU A 80 23.70 -16.63 -41.87
C LEU A 80 23.20 -16.73 -40.43
N TYR A 81 23.47 -15.70 -39.62
CA TYR A 81 23.04 -15.66 -38.22
C TYR A 81 21.50 -15.75 -38.12
N TYR A 82 20.77 -14.91 -38.87
CA TYR A 82 19.30 -14.94 -38.86
C TYR A 82 18.73 -16.26 -39.39
N CYS A 83 19.34 -16.84 -40.42
CA CYS A 83 18.93 -18.14 -40.93
C CYS A 83 19.04 -19.24 -39.86
N VAL A 84 20.16 -19.26 -39.14
CA VAL A 84 20.40 -20.22 -38.06
C VAL A 84 19.50 -19.96 -36.85
N GLU A 85 19.19 -18.70 -36.55
CA GLU A 85 18.23 -18.33 -35.50
C GLU A 85 16.81 -18.83 -35.82
N GLU A 86 16.34 -18.68 -37.06
CA GLU A 86 15.05 -19.23 -37.49
C GLU A 86 15.05 -20.76 -37.49
N LEU A 87 16.16 -21.39 -37.91
CA LEU A 87 16.32 -22.84 -37.84
C LEU A 87 16.28 -23.35 -36.40
N LEU A 88 16.88 -22.63 -35.45
CA LEU A 88 16.86 -22.96 -34.03
C LEU A 88 15.42 -22.94 -33.46
N LYS A 89 14.55 -22.04 -33.92
CA LYS A 89 13.12 -22.05 -33.54
C LYS A 89 12.40 -23.30 -34.06
N VAL A 90 12.70 -23.72 -35.29
CA VAL A 90 12.15 -24.96 -35.86
C VAL A 90 12.63 -26.17 -35.05
N VAL A 91 13.94 -26.24 -34.76
CA VAL A 91 14.52 -27.28 -33.89
C VAL A 91 13.82 -27.31 -32.53
N ALA A 92 13.63 -26.16 -31.88
CA ALA A 92 12.95 -26.07 -30.58
C ALA A 92 11.50 -26.60 -30.59
N THR A 93 10.84 -26.57 -31.75
CA THR A 93 9.47 -27.07 -31.92
C THR A 93 9.41 -28.60 -31.97
N TYR A 94 10.45 -29.27 -32.48
CA TYR A 94 10.43 -30.72 -32.78
C TYR A 94 11.44 -31.57 -32.01
N ALA A 95 12.53 -31.00 -31.49
CA ALA A 95 13.55 -31.72 -30.73
C ALA A 95 13.01 -32.33 -29.42
N PRO A 96 13.63 -33.38 -28.85
CA PRO A 96 13.33 -33.85 -27.50
C PRO A 96 13.45 -32.72 -26.46
N ALA A 97 12.37 -32.46 -25.73
CA ALA A 97 12.25 -31.27 -24.89
C ALA A 97 13.17 -31.26 -23.66
N GLU A 98 13.64 -32.41 -23.19
CA GLU A 98 14.50 -32.52 -22.00
C GLU A 98 15.98 -32.35 -22.36
N GLU A 99 16.42 -32.93 -23.49
CA GLU A 99 17.79 -32.83 -23.98
C GLU A 99 18.11 -31.42 -24.45
N LEU A 100 17.28 -30.86 -25.34
CA LEU A 100 17.47 -29.50 -25.84
C LEU A 100 17.38 -28.45 -24.71
N LEU A 101 16.58 -28.73 -23.67
CA LEU A 101 16.49 -27.84 -22.52
C LEU A 101 17.86 -27.70 -21.84
N LEU A 102 18.51 -28.82 -21.50
CA LEU A 102 19.80 -28.81 -20.80
C LEU A 102 20.88 -28.08 -21.60
N ASP A 103 20.99 -28.37 -22.90
CA ASP A 103 21.94 -27.71 -23.79
C ASP A 103 21.69 -26.19 -23.89
N LEU A 104 20.42 -25.76 -23.94
CA LEU A 104 20.08 -24.34 -23.95
C LEU A 104 20.39 -23.65 -22.61
N LEU A 105 20.26 -24.33 -21.47
CA LEU A 105 20.64 -23.78 -20.17
C LEU A 105 22.15 -23.57 -20.07
N GLU A 106 22.95 -24.53 -20.55
CA GLU A 106 24.41 -24.41 -20.64
C GLU A 106 24.81 -23.20 -21.51
N ILE A 107 24.18 -23.02 -22.67
CA ILE A 107 24.42 -21.83 -23.52
C ILE A 107 24.10 -20.54 -22.78
N ILE A 108 22.99 -20.49 -22.04
CA ILE A 108 22.56 -19.30 -21.30
C ILE A 108 23.53 -18.93 -20.18
N GLU A 109 24.10 -19.92 -19.50
CA GLU A 109 25.05 -19.70 -18.39
C GLU A 109 26.46 -19.39 -18.90
N GLU A 110 26.97 -20.09 -19.93
CA GLU A 110 28.37 -19.98 -20.35
C GLU A 110 28.65 -18.89 -21.40
N HIS A 111 27.71 -18.60 -22.31
CA HIS A 111 27.98 -17.68 -23.41
C HIS A 111 27.90 -16.21 -22.98
N LYS A 112 28.98 -15.47 -23.28
CA LYS A 112 29.10 -14.03 -22.98
C LYS A 112 28.37 -13.12 -23.98
N SER A 113 27.93 -13.65 -25.12
CA SER A 113 27.34 -12.85 -26.21
C SER A 113 25.84 -12.65 -26.01
N GLU A 114 25.41 -11.39 -26.03
CA GLU A 114 24.01 -10.98 -25.87
C GLU A 114 23.08 -11.48 -26.99
N ASN A 115 23.57 -11.49 -28.23
CA ASN A 115 22.77 -11.96 -29.36
C ASN A 115 22.51 -13.46 -29.22
N VAL A 116 23.52 -14.23 -28.82
CA VAL A 116 23.41 -15.67 -28.55
C VAL A 116 22.43 -15.93 -27.39
N PHE A 117 22.54 -15.17 -26.31
CA PHE A 117 21.60 -15.20 -25.19
C PHE A 117 20.15 -14.94 -25.64
N THR A 118 19.93 -13.95 -26.50
CA THR A 118 18.61 -13.60 -27.05
C THR A 118 18.03 -14.74 -27.89
N SER A 119 18.82 -15.32 -28.78
CA SER A 119 18.38 -16.43 -29.64
C SER A 119 18.12 -17.71 -28.83
N ALA A 120 18.96 -18.01 -27.83
CA ALA A 120 18.76 -19.14 -26.92
C ALA A 120 17.49 -18.97 -26.07
N LEU A 121 17.21 -17.78 -25.54
CA LEU A 121 15.97 -17.49 -24.80
C LEU A 121 14.71 -17.69 -25.65
N ARG A 122 14.73 -17.27 -26.92
CA ARG A 122 13.61 -17.50 -27.85
C ARG A 122 13.36 -18.99 -28.07
N ALA A 123 14.41 -19.78 -28.23
CA ALA A 123 14.31 -21.24 -28.36
C ALA A 123 13.77 -21.89 -27.06
N LEU A 124 14.30 -21.46 -25.91
CA LEU A 124 13.89 -21.93 -24.59
C LEU A 124 12.41 -21.65 -24.31
N GLN A 125 11.90 -20.49 -24.71
CA GLN A 125 10.48 -20.13 -24.59
C GLN A 125 9.58 -21.17 -25.29
N VAL A 126 9.92 -21.56 -26.52
CA VAL A 126 9.17 -22.57 -27.28
C VAL A 126 9.19 -23.93 -26.58
N VAL A 127 10.35 -24.34 -26.07
CA VAL A 127 10.50 -25.62 -25.34
C VAL A 127 9.63 -25.65 -24.08
N ILE A 128 9.64 -24.57 -23.27
CA ILE A 128 8.87 -24.47 -22.02
C ILE A 128 7.36 -24.44 -22.26
N MET A 129 6.92 -23.77 -23.34
CA MET A 129 5.49 -23.73 -23.72
C MET A 129 4.98 -25.10 -24.16
N ARG A 130 5.82 -25.90 -24.84
CA ARG A 130 5.46 -27.25 -25.32
C ARG A 130 5.33 -28.30 -24.22
N GLN A 131 6.06 -28.15 -23.11
CA GLN A 131 6.06 -29.12 -21.99
C GLN A 131 4.75 -29.12 -21.15
N GLY A 132 3.83 -28.17 -21.36
CA GLY A 132 2.52 -28.14 -20.68
C GLY A 132 2.58 -27.81 -19.18
N ASN A 133 1.43 -27.87 -18.51
CA ASN A 133 1.27 -27.39 -17.12
C ASN A 133 1.84 -28.31 -16.02
N GLU A 134 2.30 -29.51 -16.37
CA GLU A 134 2.63 -30.57 -15.39
C GLU A 134 4.08 -30.54 -14.86
N LYS A 135 4.96 -29.69 -15.43
CA LYS A 135 6.39 -29.64 -15.07
C LYS A 135 6.84 -28.28 -14.48
N PRO A 136 6.46 -27.92 -13.23
CA PRO A 136 6.89 -26.66 -12.61
C PRO A 136 8.40 -26.59 -12.32
N ARG A 137 9.07 -27.75 -12.13
CA ARG A 137 10.52 -27.81 -11.87
C ARG A 137 11.38 -27.47 -13.08
N ALA A 138 10.94 -27.85 -14.28
CA ALA A 138 11.65 -27.51 -15.51
C ALA A 138 11.67 -25.98 -15.70
N LEU A 139 10.51 -25.33 -15.48
CA LEU A 139 10.42 -23.86 -15.46
C LEU A 139 11.33 -23.25 -14.39
N GLU A 140 11.35 -23.81 -13.18
CA GLU A 140 12.21 -23.32 -12.09
C GLU A 140 13.69 -23.35 -12.48
N TRP A 141 14.19 -24.47 -13.03
CA TRP A 141 15.58 -24.58 -13.48
C TRP A 141 15.90 -23.57 -14.58
N SER A 142 15.02 -23.43 -15.57
CA SER A 142 15.20 -22.44 -16.64
C SER A 142 15.30 -21.01 -16.13
N LEU A 143 14.40 -20.64 -15.22
CA LEU A 143 14.37 -19.29 -14.66
C LEU A 143 15.60 -19.02 -13.76
N ASN A 144 16.09 -20.04 -13.05
CA ASN A 144 17.30 -19.91 -12.24
C ASN A 144 18.55 -19.71 -13.11
N SER A 145 18.73 -20.45 -14.20
CA SER A 145 19.87 -20.24 -15.13
C SER A 145 19.88 -18.83 -15.71
N ILE A 146 18.71 -18.30 -16.08
CA ILE A 146 18.56 -16.91 -16.54
C ILE A 146 18.96 -15.93 -15.44
N LYS A 147 18.52 -16.19 -14.20
CA LYS A 147 18.88 -15.34 -13.05
C LYS A 147 20.38 -15.35 -12.76
N THR A 148 21.01 -16.53 -12.74
CA THR A 148 22.47 -16.67 -12.56
C THR A 148 23.22 -15.82 -13.59
N ARG A 149 22.81 -15.87 -14.86
CA ARG A 149 23.41 -15.06 -15.92
C ARG A 149 23.27 -13.55 -15.67
N LEU A 150 22.13 -13.10 -15.14
CA LEU A 150 21.90 -11.68 -14.80
C LEU A 150 22.70 -11.24 -13.58
N ASP A 151 22.87 -12.11 -12.58
CA ASP A 151 23.63 -11.83 -11.35
C ASP A 151 25.14 -11.70 -11.62
N GLU A 152 25.65 -12.36 -12.66
CA GLU A 152 27.06 -12.28 -13.10
C GLU A 152 27.40 -11.02 -13.92
N LEU A 153 26.41 -10.23 -14.34
CA LEU A 153 26.65 -9.04 -15.17
C LEU A 153 27.45 -7.98 -14.39
N PRO A 154 28.50 -7.39 -15.01
CA PRO A 154 29.36 -6.43 -14.32
C PRO A 154 28.61 -5.13 -14.04
N ILE A 155 28.53 -4.75 -12.77
CA ILE A 155 27.98 -3.46 -12.33
C ILE A 155 29.14 -2.44 -12.17
N PRO A 156 28.94 -1.14 -12.44
CA PRO A 156 29.91 -0.11 -12.09
C PRO A 156 30.21 -0.02 -10.58
N ASP A 157 31.49 0.11 -10.21
CA ASP A 157 31.93 0.12 -8.80
C ASP A 157 31.38 1.31 -8.00
N PHE A 158 31.18 2.45 -8.65
CA PHE A 158 30.61 3.65 -8.01
C PHE A 158 29.19 3.44 -7.47
N LEU A 159 28.44 2.42 -7.94
CA LEU A 159 27.11 2.11 -7.39
C LEU A 159 27.20 1.53 -5.97
N LYS A 160 28.33 0.93 -5.59
CA LYS A 160 28.59 0.44 -4.22
C LYS A 160 29.04 1.55 -3.29
N GLU A 161 29.80 2.52 -3.81
CA GLU A 161 30.31 3.66 -3.05
C GLU A 161 29.22 4.72 -2.79
N GLY A 162 28.17 4.72 -3.61
CA GLY A 162 27.10 5.73 -3.60
C GLY A 162 27.40 6.88 -4.54
N TYR A 163 26.35 7.55 -5.02
CA TYR A 163 26.43 8.62 -6.02
C TYR A 163 25.52 9.79 -5.65
N ASP A 164 25.83 10.98 -6.18
CA ASP A 164 25.04 12.20 -5.97
C ASP A 164 23.88 12.35 -6.98
N GLU A 165 22.97 13.30 -6.74
CA GLU A 165 21.80 13.54 -7.61
C GLU A 165 22.15 13.91 -9.06
N LYS A 166 23.37 14.41 -9.31
CA LYS A 166 23.83 14.77 -10.67
C LYS A 166 24.32 13.54 -11.41
N GLN A 167 25.08 12.68 -10.74
CA GLN A 167 25.55 11.39 -11.24
C GLN A 167 24.37 10.43 -11.47
N GLU A 168 23.33 10.51 -10.62
CA GLU A 168 22.09 9.73 -10.76
C GLU A 168 21.43 9.92 -12.14
N LYS A 169 21.41 11.15 -12.66
CA LYS A 169 20.80 11.48 -13.95
C LYS A 169 21.58 10.91 -15.15
N LEU A 170 22.83 10.49 -14.95
CA LEU A 170 23.72 9.98 -15.99
C LEU A 170 23.92 8.47 -15.93
N LEU A 171 23.24 7.76 -15.03
CA LEU A 171 23.36 6.30 -14.86
C LEU A 171 23.07 5.53 -16.15
N GLU A 172 22.01 5.88 -16.87
CA GLU A 172 21.62 5.19 -18.12
C GLU A 172 22.59 5.45 -19.29
N GLN A 173 23.54 6.39 -19.17
CA GLN A 173 24.58 6.62 -20.17
C GLN A 173 25.79 5.69 -20.00
N ASN A 174 25.84 4.90 -18.92
CA ASN A 174 26.93 3.97 -18.70
C ASN A 174 26.74 2.68 -19.51
N ASP A 175 27.75 2.28 -20.28
CA ASP A 175 27.72 1.09 -21.15
C ASP A 175 27.35 -0.20 -20.39
N LYS A 176 27.83 -0.37 -19.14
CA LYS A 176 27.51 -1.54 -18.31
C LYS A 176 26.04 -1.56 -17.91
N ILE A 177 25.47 -0.39 -17.59
CA ILE A 177 24.05 -0.25 -17.22
C ILE A 177 23.16 -0.43 -18.45
N GLN A 178 23.55 0.08 -19.61
CA GLN A 178 22.82 -0.16 -20.87
C GLN A 178 22.77 -1.64 -21.22
N THR A 179 23.90 -2.33 -21.10
CA THR A 179 23.97 -3.79 -21.30
C THR A 179 23.04 -4.53 -20.34
N LEU A 180 23.05 -4.15 -19.05
CA LEU A 180 22.16 -4.72 -18.05
C LEU A 180 20.69 -4.51 -18.42
N LEU A 181 20.28 -3.28 -18.76
CA LEU A 181 18.90 -2.97 -19.14
C LEU A 181 18.45 -3.74 -20.39
N LEU A 182 19.32 -3.91 -21.38
CA LEU A 182 19.01 -4.67 -22.59
C LEU A 182 18.76 -6.15 -22.28
N HIS A 183 19.52 -6.76 -21.36
CA HIS A 183 19.25 -8.13 -20.89
C HIS A 183 17.89 -8.22 -20.19
N TYR A 184 17.52 -7.24 -19.35
CA TYR A 184 16.20 -7.18 -18.70
C TYR A 184 15.05 -7.03 -19.69
N ILE A 185 15.22 -6.23 -20.75
CA ILE A 185 14.25 -6.08 -21.83
C ILE A 185 14.08 -7.41 -22.57
N THR A 186 15.17 -8.09 -22.91
CA THR A 186 15.15 -9.39 -23.58
C THR A 186 14.46 -10.46 -22.73
N VAL A 187 14.73 -10.50 -21.42
CA VAL A 187 14.03 -11.37 -20.46
C VAL A 187 12.55 -11.01 -20.38
N GLY A 188 12.20 -9.73 -20.49
CA GLY A 188 10.84 -9.22 -20.69
C GLY A 188 10.08 -9.93 -21.81
N LEU A 189 10.67 -9.93 -23.01
CA LEU A 189 10.11 -10.58 -24.19
C LEU A 189 9.98 -12.11 -24.03
N PHE A 190 10.86 -12.72 -23.20
CA PHE A 190 10.81 -14.14 -22.89
C PHE A 190 9.65 -14.51 -21.95
N TYR A 191 9.40 -13.78 -20.86
CA TYR A 191 8.36 -14.17 -19.90
C TYR A 191 6.96 -13.73 -20.28
N GLU A 192 6.78 -12.72 -21.14
CA GLU A 192 5.45 -12.14 -21.42
C GLU A 192 4.46 -13.16 -22.05
N PRO A 193 4.83 -13.97 -23.06
CA PRO A 193 3.96 -15.04 -23.55
C PRO A 193 3.68 -16.13 -22.50
N LEU A 194 4.68 -16.49 -21.69
CA LEU A 194 4.55 -17.48 -20.61
C LEU A 194 3.56 -17.00 -19.52
N LEU A 195 3.62 -15.71 -19.17
CA LEU A 195 2.73 -15.08 -18.21
C LEU A 195 1.28 -15.16 -18.68
N ASN A 196 1.02 -14.83 -19.95
CA ASN A 196 -0.32 -14.87 -20.51
C ASN A 196 -0.91 -16.29 -20.53
N ASP A 197 -0.12 -17.28 -20.93
CA ASP A 197 -0.52 -18.70 -20.93
C ASP A 197 -0.82 -19.23 -19.51
N ILE A 198 0.08 -18.98 -18.55
CA ILE A 198 -0.07 -19.42 -17.15
C ILE A 198 -1.26 -18.73 -16.48
N CYS A 199 -1.47 -17.43 -16.73
CA CYS A 199 -2.60 -16.72 -16.14
C CYS A 199 -3.94 -17.15 -16.76
N GLN A 200 -4.01 -17.34 -18.08
CA GLN A 200 -5.26 -17.75 -18.76
C GLN A 200 -5.69 -19.18 -18.41
N SER A 201 -4.75 -20.12 -18.32
CA SER A 201 -5.04 -21.52 -17.95
C SER A 201 -5.58 -21.66 -16.51
N SER A 202 -5.28 -20.71 -15.62
CA SER A 202 -5.76 -20.71 -14.24
C SER A 202 -7.21 -20.19 -14.05
N LEU A 203 -7.81 -19.54 -15.07
CA LEU A 203 -9.17 -19.00 -15.00
C LEU A 203 -10.28 -20.06 -15.02
N PHE A 204 -9.97 -21.30 -15.46
CA PHE A 204 -10.96 -22.37 -15.59
C PHE A 204 -11.08 -23.29 -14.36
N GLY A 205 -10.21 -23.12 -13.34
CA GLY A 205 -10.25 -23.91 -12.11
C GLY A 205 -11.04 -23.23 -11.00
N LYS A 206 -12.20 -23.79 -10.62
CA LYS A 206 -13.02 -23.39 -9.45
C LYS A 206 -12.33 -23.53 -8.07
N GLN A 207 -11.00 -23.59 -8.01
CA GLN A 207 -10.23 -23.63 -6.78
C GLN A 207 -9.58 -22.26 -6.55
N LEU A 208 -10.39 -21.29 -6.11
CA LEU A 208 -9.91 -20.01 -5.62
C LEU A 208 -9.35 -20.13 -4.18
N PHE A 209 -8.58 -21.19 -3.93
CA PHE A 209 -7.70 -21.30 -2.77
C PHE A 209 -6.29 -21.23 -3.32
N ARG A 210 -5.61 -20.08 -3.11
CA ARG A 210 -4.22 -19.87 -3.51
C ARG A 210 -3.33 -20.89 -2.80
N SER A 211 -3.10 -22.06 -3.41
CA SER A 211 -2.13 -23.01 -2.88
C SER A 211 -0.76 -22.33 -2.92
N CYS A 212 -0.09 -22.29 -1.77
CA CYS A 212 1.27 -21.79 -1.69
C CYS A 212 2.30 -22.87 -2.11
N ASP A 213 1.81 -23.99 -2.63
CA ASP A 213 2.61 -25.10 -3.14
C ASP A 213 3.37 -24.71 -4.42
N ILE A 214 4.36 -25.52 -4.78
CA ILE A 214 5.15 -25.33 -5.99
C ILE A 214 4.27 -25.58 -7.22
N ASN A 215 3.94 -24.51 -7.93
CA ASN A 215 3.22 -24.53 -9.22
C ASN A 215 3.86 -23.52 -10.18
N ARG A 216 3.60 -23.63 -11.49
CA ARG A 216 4.22 -22.76 -12.52
C ARG A 216 3.98 -21.27 -12.25
N ARG A 217 2.80 -20.91 -11.75
CA ARG A 217 2.40 -19.53 -11.41
C ARG A 217 3.22 -18.95 -10.27
N ASN A 218 3.36 -19.68 -9.17
CA ASN A 218 4.13 -19.27 -7.99
C ASN A 218 5.64 -19.25 -8.28
N VAL A 219 6.14 -20.20 -9.08
CA VAL A 219 7.54 -20.23 -9.54
C VAL A 219 7.85 -18.99 -10.38
N LEU A 220 7.01 -18.69 -11.38
CA LEU A 220 7.16 -17.48 -12.20
C LEU A 220 7.06 -16.20 -11.35
N CYS A 221 6.13 -16.17 -10.39
CA CYS A 221 5.99 -15.05 -9.46
C CYS A 221 7.26 -14.82 -8.62
N CYS A 222 7.87 -15.88 -8.08
CA CYS A 222 9.12 -15.77 -7.32
C CYS A 222 10.25 -15.24 -8.19
N PHE A 223 10.38 -15.75 -9.42
CA PHE A 223 11.37 -15.27 -10.38
C PHE A 223 11.20 -13.77 -10.69
N LEU A 224 10.00 -13.32 -11.04
CA LEU A 224 9.72 -11.92 -11.37
C LEU A 224 10.06 -10.96 -10.22
N ILE A 225 9.71 -11.32 -8.98
CA ILE A 225 10.08 -10.53 -7.80
C ILE A 225 11.59 -10.56 -7.60
N SER A 226 12.22 -11.72 -7.80
CA SER A 226 13.66 -11.84 -7.60
C SER A 226 14.47 -10.98 -8.57
N LEU A 227 13.97 -10.75 -9.80
CA LEU A 227 14.56 -9.82 -10.78
C LEU A 227 14.49 -8.36 -10.32
N LEU A 228 13.58 -7.99 -9.42
CA LEU A 228 13.58 -6.66 -8.81
C LEU A 228 14.69 -6.49 -7.77
N GLY A 229 15.42 -7.55 -7.42
CA GLY A 229 16.59 -7.52 -6.53
C GLY A 229 17.88 -7.03 -7.19
N LYS A 230 19.03 -7.30 -6.56
CA LYS A 230 20.35 -7.01 -7.15
C LYS A 230 20.52 -7.85 -8.43
N PRO A 231 21.14 -7.32 -9.51
CA PRO A 231 21.76 -5.99 -9.64
C PRO A 231 20.77 -4.82 -9.86
N PHE A 232 19.56 -5.09 -10.31
CA PHE A 232 18.60 -4.07 -10.77
C PHE A 232 18.12 -3.11 -9.68
N SER A 233 17.97 -3.60 -8.45
CA SER A 233 17.64 -2.81 -7.27
C SER A 233 18.66 -1.73 -6.94
N MET A 234 19.87 -1.77 -7.50
CA MET A 234 20.90 -0.74 -7.30
C MET A 234 20.67 0.50 -8.17
N LEU A 235 19.81 0.41 -9.20
CA LEU A 235 19.45 1.52 -10.06
C LEU A 235 18.30 2.35 -9.48
N ASN A 236 18.22 3.63 -9.84
CA ASN A 236 17.11 4.49 -9.42
C ASN A 236 15.85 4.19 -10.25
N PHE A 237 14.70 4.12 -9.55
CA PHE A 237 13.39 3.93 -10.17
C PHE A 237 12.56 5.22 -10.21
N HIS A 238 13.03 6.31 -9.61
CA HIS A 238 12.25 7.52 -9.48
C HIS A 238 12.33 8.41 -10.72
N GLY A 239 11.18 8.72 -11.33
CA GLY A 239 11.06 9.79 -12.32
C GLY A 239 10.89 11.13 -11.62
N GLY A 240 11.89 12.02 -11.68
CA GLY A 240 11.80 13.36 -11.06
C GLY A 240 10.56 14.15 -11.50
N GLU A 241 10.15 15.15 -10.72
CA GLU A 241 8.92 15.93 -10.93
C GLU A 241 8.80 16.54 -12.34
N GLU A 242 9.91 16.90 -12.99
CA GLU A 242 9.96 17.41 -14.38
C GLU A 242 10.00 16.30 -15.46
N SER A 243 10.31 15.04 -15.09
CA SER A 243 10.51 13.90 -16.01
C SER A 243 9.28 13.05 -16.27
N ARG A 244 8.11 13.37 -15.70
CA ARG A 244 6.85 12.64 -15.95
C ARG A 244 6.34 12.68 -17.41
N LYS A 245 7.05 13.35 -18.31
CA LYS A 245 6.77 13.33 -19.76
C LYS A 245 7.41 12.14 -20.50
N THR A 246 8.49 11.54 -19.98
CA THR A 246 9.15 10.36 -20.59
C THR A 246 9.74 9.45 -19.51
N ASN A 247 9.21 8.23 -19.36
CA ASN A 247 9.74 7.24 -18.42
C ASN A 247 11.14 6.76 -18.87
N THR A 248 12.11 6.81 -17.97
CA THR A 248 13.45 6.19 -18.11
C THR A 248 13.34 4.67 -18.39
N TYR A 249 14.29 4.08 -19.10
CA TYR A 249 14.24 2.65 -19.45
C TYR A 249 14.24 1.75 -18.19
N THR A 250 14.97 2.17 -17.16
CA THR A 250 15.00 1.49 -15.86
C THR A 250 13.59 1.41 -15.24
N LEU A 251 12.90 2.55 -15.14
CA LEU A 251 11.53 2.61 -14.63
C LEU A 251 10.55 1.78 -15.47
N GLN A 252 10.67 1.80 -16.81
CA GLN A 252 9.82 0.97 -17.67
C GLN A 252 9.98 -0.52 -17.37
N CYS A 253 11.23 -1.01 -17.24
CA CYS A 253 11.50 -2.40 -16.87
C CYS A 253 10.93 -2.75 -15.50
N ALA A 254 11.11 -1.87 -14.50
CA ALA A 254 10.58 -2.06 -13.15
C ALA A 254 9.04 -2.11 -13.13
N ILE A 255 8.38 -1.23 -13.88
CA ILE A 255 6.91 -1.22 -14.03
C ILE A 255 6.42 -2.52 -14.68
N SER A 256 7.07 -2.98 -15.74
CA SER A 256 6.69 -4.22 -16.43
C SER A 256 6.82 -5.43 -15.52
N LEU A 257 7.92 -5.56 -14.78
CA LEU A 257 8.12 -6.63 -13.79
C LEU A 257 7.08 -6.57 -12.66
N THR A 258 6.80 -5.38 -12.14
CA THR A 258 5.82 -5.17 -11.06
C THR A 258 4.41 -5.53 -11.53
N LYS A 259 4.01 -5.13 -12.74
CA LYS A 259 2.71 -5.46 -13.34
C LYS A 259 2.57 -6.95 -13.66
N ALA A 260 3.63 -7.58 -14.17
CA ALA A 260 3.66 -9.02 -14.39
C ALA A 260 3.48 -9.79 -13.07
N THR A 261 4.11 -9.30 -12.01
CA THR A 261 3.98 -9.85 -10.65
C THR A 261 2.57 -9.67 -10.09
N THR A 262 1.97 -8.47 -10.20
CA THR A 262 0.58 -8.24 -9.75
C THR A 262 -0.42 -9.09 -10.55
N GLN A 263 -0.18 -9.33 -11.84
CA GLN A 263 -1.01 -10.24 -12.65
C GLN A 263 -0.90 -11.70 -12.16
N CYS A 264 0.30 -12.15 -11.77
CA CYS A 264 0.51 -13.45 -11.16
C CYS A 264 -0.17 -13.57 -9.79
N ILE A 265 -0.26 -12.53 -8.97
CA ILE A 265 -0.76 -12.65 -7.58
C ILE A 265 -2.24 -12.31 -7.48
N GLY A 266 -2.72 -11.37 -8.29
CA GLY A 266 -4.04 -10.74 -8.18
C GLY A 266 -4.03 -9.58 -7.19
N ASP A 267 -3.81 -9.87 -5.90
CA ASP A 267 -3.77 -8.85 -4.84
C ASP A 267 -2.33 -8.35 -4.58
N PRO A 268 -2.02 -7.07 -4.81
CA PRO A 268 -0.68 -6.51 -4.59
C PRO A 268 -0.19 -6.62 -3.14
N TYR A 269 -1.08 -6.65 -2.14
CA TYR A 269 -0.70 -6.65 -0.71
C TYR A 269 -0.65 -8.04 -0.08
N PHE A 270 -0.84 -9.09 -0.88
CA PHE A 270 -0.83 -10.48 -0.42
C PHE A 270 0.40 -10.85 0.41
N PHE A 271 1.61 -10.47 -0.05
CA PHE A 271 2.84 -10.86 0.64
C PHE A 271 3.04 -10.17 1.99
N LEU A 272 2.41 -9.02 2.27
CA LEU A 272 2.53 -8.36 3.58
C LEU A 272 2.12 -9.30 4.72
N THR A 273 1.11 -10.15 4.49
CA THR A 273 0.67 -11.15 5.47
C THR A 273 1.72 -12.23 5.77
N LEU A 274 2.64 -12.49 4.84
CA LEU A 274 3.71 -13.48 4.97
C LEU A 274 5.02 -12.87 5.49
N VAL A 275 5.21 -11.55 5.37
CA VAL A 275 6.43 -10.86 5.79
C VAL A 275 6.65 -10.97 7.29
N GLU A 276 5.62 -10.71 8.09
CA GLU A 276 5.71 -10.81 9.56
C GLU A 276 6.17 -12.21 9.99
N ASP A 277 5.52 -13.24 9.43
CA ASP A 277 5.85 -14.63 9.74
C ASP A 277 7.32 -14.91 9.39
N ARG A 278 7.79 -14.48 8.21
CA ARG A 278 9.20 -14.66 7.78
C ARG A 278 10.21 -13.98 8.72
N PHE A 279 9.92 -12.78 9.19
CA PHE A 279 10.81 -12.07 10.12
C PHE A 279 10.88 -12.74 11.49
N ARG A 280 9.74 -13.14 12.07
CA ARG A 280 9.71 -13.88 13.35
C ARG A 280 10.49 -15.20 13.28
N PHE A 281 10.40 -15.89 12.15
CA PHE A 281 11.13 -17.13 11.94
C PHE A 281 12.63 -16.90 11.72
N LYS A 282 13.05 -15.83 11.03
CA LYS A 282 14.47 -15.47 10.83
C LYS A 282 15.27 -15.47 12.14
N ASP A 283 14.69 -14.94 13.22
CA ASP A 283 15.32 -14.89 14.55
C ASP A 283 15.33 -16.24 15.30
N THR A 284 14.33 -17.09 15.06
CA THR A 284 14.22 -18.40 15.72
C THR A 284 15.17 -19.45 15.08
N PHE A 285 15.52 -19.26 13.80
CA PHE A 285 16.29 -20.23 13.01
C PHE A 285 17.82 -20.08 13.10
N GLN A 286 18.36 -19.03 13.74
CA GLN A 286 19.80 -18.93 14.01
C GLN A 286 20.29 -19.95 15.07
N GLY A 287 19.41 -20.79 15.63
CA GLY A 287 19.76 -21.74 16.72
C GLY A 287 19.44 -23.23 16.54
N ARG A 288 18.56 -23.68 15.62
CA ARG A 288 18.19 -25.13 15.51
C ARG A 288 17.77 -25.57 14.10
N GLU A 289 18.64 -26.30 13.42
CA GLU A 289 18.46 -26.85 12.05
C GLU A 289 17.42 -28.00 11.89
N LYS A 290 16.64 -28.39 12.91
CA LYS A 290 15.98 -29.73 12.91
C LYS A 290 14.47 -29.84 12.69
N THR A 291 13.71 -28.77 12.42
CA THR A 291 12.24 -28.88 12.25
C THR A 291 11.73 -28.28 10.94
N ARG A 292 12.18 -28.84 9.80
CA ARG A 292 11.67 -28.52 8.46
C ARG A 292 10.30 -29.15 8.12
N GLY A 293 9.75 -30.03 8.97
CA GLY A 293 8.73 -31.02 8.53
C GLY A 293 7.29 -30.54 8.26
N SER A 294 6.86 -29.36 8.69
CA SER A 294 5.43 -28.98 8.60
C SER A 294 5.11 -27.67 7.86
N MET A 295 6.11 -26.84 7.53
CA MET A 295 5.98 -25.63 6.68
C MET A 295 6.72 -25.75 5.34
N SER A 296 7.32 -26.90 5.04
CA SER A 296 8.17 -27.17 3.86
C SER A 296 7.51 -27.04 2.50
N ASN A 297 6.18 -26.93 2.43
CA ASN A 297 5.46 -26.94 1.16
C ASN A 297 5.18 -25.53 0.61
N ASN A 298 5.38 -24.46 1.38
CA ASN A 298 5.13 -23.11 0.89
C ASN A 298 6.38 -22.51 0.23
N ILE A 299 6.30 -22.28 -1.08
CA ILE A 299 7.40 -21.76 -1.91
C ILE A 299 7.85 -20.35 -1.49
N PHE A 300 6.97 -19.53 -0.93
CA PHE A 300 7.23 -18.12 -0.58
C PHE A 300 7.99 -17.94 0.75
N PHE A 301 8.12 -18.99 1.55
CA PHE A 301 8.94 -18.99 2.78
C PHE A 301 10.40 -19.38 2.52
N ILE A 302 10.75 -19.80 1.30
CA ILE A 302 12.11 -20.20 0.95
C ILE A 302 12.89 -18.93 0.58
N ASP A 303 13.81 -18.51 1.46
CA ASP A 303 14.60 -17.29 1.29
C ASP A 303 15.40 -17.28 -0.02
N GLU A 304 15.95 -18.42 -0.45
CA GLU A 304 16.66 -18.56 -1.74
C GLU A 304 15.76 -18.23 -2.94
N LYS A 305 14.47 -18.57 -2.86
CA LYS A 305 13.51 -18.38 -3.96
C LYS A 305 12.88 -17.00 -3.95
N LEU A 306 12.58 -16.47 -2.77
CA LEU A 306 11.96 -15.16 -2.62
C LEU A 306 12.68 -14.33 -1.54
N PRO A 307 13.84 -13.71 -1.83
CA PRO A 307 14.57 -12.91 -0.84
C PRO A 307 13.75 -11.70 -0.33
N LEU A 308 13.88 -11.35 0.95
CA LEU A 308 13.10 -10.26 1.56
C LEU A 308 13.44 -8.87 0.98
N ASN A 309 14.69 -8.64 0.59
CA ASN A 309 15.11 -7.41 -0.09
C ASN A 309 14.44 -7.23 -1.47
N CYS A 310 14.22 -8.33 -2.21
CA CYS A 310 13.45 -8.32 -3.46
C CYS A 310 11.98 -7.96 -3.21
N VAL A 311 11.36 -8.57 -2.18
CA VAL A 311 9.99 -8.25 -1.77
C VAL A 311 9.88 -6.79 -1.32
N ALA A 312 10.86 -6.28 -0.59
CA ALA A 312 10.91 -4.88 -0.19
C ALA A 312 10.98 -3.93 -1.40
N THR A 313 11.75 -4.31 -2.43
CA THR A 313 11.84 -3.54 -3.68
C THR A 313 10.54 -3.59 -4.48
N TYR A 314 9.83 -4.71 -4.47
CA TYR A 314 8.47 -4.81 -5.02
C TYR A 314 7.48 -3.86 -4.32
N TYR A 315 7.49 -3.82 -2.99
CA TYR A 315 6.64 -2.89 -2.23
C TYR A 315 7.07 -1.43 -2.35
N TYR A 316 8.36 -1.14 -2.58
CA TYR A 316 8.82 0.18 -2.99
C TYR A 316 8.12 0.62 -4.29
N MET A 317 8.06 -0.25 -5.31
CA MET A 317 7.38 0.08 -6.57
C MET A 317 5.87 0.33 -6.40
N ILE A 318 5.20 -0.43 -5.53
CA ILE A 318 3.75 -0.26 -5.31
C ILE A 318 3.45 0.98 -4.47
N LEU A 319 4.17 1.18 -3.36
CA LEU A 319 3.85 2.20 -2.37
C LEU A 319 4.46 3.56 -2.73
N VAL A 320 5.73 3.59 -3.15
CA VAL A 320 6.46 4.84 -3.42
C VAL A 320 6.22 5.33 -4.84
N GLU A 321 6.36 4.45 -5.84
CA GLU A 321 6.13 4.80 -7.26
C GLU A 321 4.64 4.68 -7.66
N GLU A 322 3.76 4.35 -6.72
CA GLU A 322 2.29 4.29 -6.85
C GLU A 322 1.76 3.41 -8.00
N ILE A 323 2.48 2.32 -8.32
CA ILE A 323 2.08 1.39 -9.38
C ILE A 323 0.85 0.57 -8.96
N ASP A 324 -0.13 0.46 -9.85
CA ASP A 324 -1.36 -0.33 -9.67
C ASP A 324 -2.19 0.05 -8.41
N LYS A 325 -2.10 1.30 -7.92
CA LYS A 325 -2.86 1.80 -6.75
C LYS A 325 -4.37 1.56 -6.84
N GLY A 326 -4.95 1.56 -8.05
CA GLY A 326 -6.38 1.28 -8.29
C GLY A 326 -6.78 -0.20 -8.18
N LYS A 327 -5.83 -1.13 -8.09
CA LYS A 327 -6.10 -2.57 -7.85
C LYS A 327 -5.97 -2.98 -6.38
N VAL A 328 -5.54 -2.05 -5.52
CA VAL A 328 -5.41 -2.30 -4.08
C VAL A 328 -6.79 -2.21 -3.46
N TYR A 329 -7.17 -3.26 -2.73
CA TYR A 329 -8.44 -3.27 -2.01
C TYR A 329 -8.39 -2.28 -0.83
N LEU A 330 -9.38 -1.41 -0.70
CA LEU A 330 -9.46 -0.35 0.33
C LEU A 330 -9.64 -0.85 1.77
N VAL A 331 -9.50 -2.16 2.02
CA VAL A 331 -9.86 -2.83 3.28
C VAL A 331 -8.66 -3.07 4.20
N TYR A 332 -7.45 -2.76 3.75
CA TYR A 332 -6.24 -2.91 4.56
C TYR A 332 -6.14 -1.81 5.61
N ASN A 333 -5.98 -2.19 6.88
CA ASN A 333 -5.73 -1.25 7.96
C ASN A 333 -4.38 -0.54 7.71
N PRO A 334 -4.32 0.81 7.69
CA PRO A 334 -3.08 1.56 7.49
C PRO A 334 -1.96 1.18 8.46
N MET A 335 -2.29 0.84 9.71
CA MET A 335 -1.30 0.37 10.70
C MET A 335 -0.72 -1.00 10.36
N PHE A 336 -1.54 -1.91 9.82
CA PHE A 336 -1.04 -3.22 9.39
C PHE A 336 -0.10 -3.09 8.19
N VAL A 337 -0.46 -2.24 7.22
CA VAL A 337 0.40 -1.94 6.06
C VAL A 337 1.68 -1.28 6.53
N PHE A 338 1.59 -0.28 7.42
CA PHE A 338 2.74 0.38 8.03
C PHE A 338 3.68 -0.62 8.69
N GLU A 339 3.20 -1.44 9.63
CA GLU A 339 4.06 -2.37 10.37
C GLU A 339 4.69 -3.43 9.46
N SER A 340 3.90 -4.04 8.57
CA SER A 340 4.37 -5.09 7.66
C SER A 340 5.39 -4.54 6.66
N SER A 341 5.19 -3.32 6.16
CA SER A 341 6.14 -2.66 5.28
C SER A 341 7.33 -2.05 6.02
N LEU A 342 7.22 -1.79 7.32
CA LEU A 342 8.35 -1.34 8.15
C LEU A 342 9.41 -2.44 8.30
N TYR A 343 9.00 -3.71 8.40
CA TYR A 343 9.92 -4.87 8.31
C TYR A 343 10.73 -4.85 7.01
N LEU A 344 10.07 -4.58 5.89
CA LEU A 344 10.71 -4.52 4.57
C LEU A 344 11.64 -3.31 4.43
N ALA A 345 11.22 -2.15 4.93
CA ALA A 345 12.05 -0.95 4.94
C ALA A 345 13.31 -1.15 5.80
N HIS A 346 13.17 -1.81 6.96
CA HIS A 346 14.29 -2.17 7.81
C HIS A 346 15.30 -3.10 7.10
N GLU A 347 14.85 -4.09 6.32
CA GLU A 347 15.75 -4.95 5.53
C GLU A 347 16.56 -4.15 4.50
N LEU A 348 15.93 -3.21 3.80
CA LEU A 348 16.61 -2.36 2.81
C LEU A 348 17.63 -1.43 3.47
N MET A 349 17.27 -0.81 4.59
CA MET A 349 18.15 0.08 5.35
C MET A 349 19.30 -0.64 6.04
N SER A 350 19.13 -1.93 6.36
CA SER A 350 20.18 -2.75 6.98
C SER A 350 21.23 -3.25 5.97
N SER A 351 21.02 -3.01 4.67
CA SER A 351 22.00 -3.38 3.65
C SER A 351 23.18 -2.40 3.63
N ASP A 352 24.36 -2.88 3.22
CA ASP A 352 25.59 -2.06 3.15
C ASP A 352 25.58 -1.05 1.98
N GLU A 353 24.66 -1.20 1.03
CA GLU A 353 24.68 -0.46 -0.23
C GLU A 353 23.86 0.82 -0.13
N PRO A 354 24.44 2.00 -0.43
CA PRO A 354 23.73 3.27 -0.34
C PRO A 354 22.41 3.33 -1.16
N PRO A 355 22.33 2.87 -2.43
CA PRO A 355 21.09 2.95 -3.21
C PRO A 355 19.92 2.17 -2.59
N LEU A 356 20.19 1.06 -1.92
CA LEU A 356 19.17 0.27 -1.23
C LEU A 356 18.71 0.96 0.06
N GLN A 357 19.65 1.51 0.82
CA GLN A 357 19.33 2.33 2.00
C GLN A 357 18.44 3.53 1.64
N GLN A 358 18.72 4.19 0.51
CA GLN A 358 17.88 5.29 -0.01
C GLN A 358 16.44 4.84 -0.27
N LYS A 359 16.24 3.68 -0.92
CA LYS A 359 14.91 3.12 -1.18
C LYS A 359 14.18 2.80 0.12
N GLY A 360 14.90 2.25 1.10
CA GLY A 360 14.38 2.03 2.46
C GLY A 360 13.87 3.33 3.11
N LEU A 361 14.68 4.40 3.08
CA LEU A 361 14.28 5.71 3.62
C LEU A 361 13.04 6.30 2.92
N LYS A 362 13.02 6.27 1.58
CA LYS A 362 11.86 6.74 0.79
C LYS A 362 10.59 5.93 1.09
N LEU A 363 10.74 4.62 1.28
CA LEU A 363 9.63 3.75 1.68
C LEU A 363 9.07 4.16 3.05
N VAL A 364 9.92 4.36 4.07
CA VAL A 364 9.47 4.85 5.39
C VAL A 364 8.77 6.21 5.28
N GLU A 365 9.32 7.14 4.51
CA GLU A 365 8.71 8.46 4.32
C GLU A 365 7.30 8.34 3.73
N CYS A 366 7.09 7.45 2.75
CA CYS A 366 5.78 7.16 2.19
C CYS A 366 4.84 6.55 3.24
N LEU A 367 5.32 5.56 4.01
CA LEU A 367 4.53 4.88 5.04
C LEU A 367 4.07 5.84 6.14
N LEU A 368 4.94 6.75 6.60
CA LEU A 368 4.57 7.77 7.58
C LEU A 368 3.54 8.76 7.02
N LYS A 369 3.65 9.16 5.75
CA LYS A 369 2.63 9.99 5.09
C LYS A 369 1.27 9.31 4.99
N GLN A 370 1.24 7.99 4.77
CA GLN A 370 0.00 7.20 4.69
C GLN A 370 -0.73 7.07 6.03
N LEU A 371 0.00 7.05 7.16
CA LEU A 371 -0.62 7.03 8.49
C LEU A 371 -1.37 8.33 8.82
N GLY A 372 -0.95 9.46 8.23
CA GLY A 372 -1.56 10.77 8.48
C GLY A 372 -1.53 11.12 9.97
N ASN A 373 -2.69 11.45 10.54
CA ASN A 373 -2.84 11.80 11.96
C ASN A 373 -3.05 10.57 12.88
N SER A 374 -2.92 9.35 12.36
CA SER A 374 -3.12 8.13 13.17
C SER A 374 -1.92 7.89 14.08
N GLU A 375 -2.09 8.06 15.39
CA GLU A 375 -1.00 7.85 16.36
C GLU A 375 -0.66 6.37 16.54
N ILE A 376 0.63 6.04 16.60
CA ILE A 376 1.14 4.70 16.93
C ILE A 376 1.13 4.53 18.46
N PRO A 377 0.36 3.57 19.02
CA PRO A 377 0.32 3.36 20.46
C PRO A 377 1.66 2.87 21.04
N ALA A 378 1.99 3.30 22.26
CA ALA A 378 3.23 2.92 22.96
C ALA A 378 3.42 1.39 23.08
N VAL A 379 2.33 0.63 23.14
CA VAL A 379 2.32 -0.84 23.24
C VAL A 379 3.06 -1.51 22.06
N PHE A 380 3.11 -0.88 20.88
CA PHE A 380 3.84 -1.42 19.73
C PHE A 380 5.37 -1.43 19.93
N LEU A 381 5.90 -0.65 20.89
CA LEU A 381 7.32 -0.64 21.23
C LEU A 381 7.79 -1.95 21.91
N GLU A 382 6.87 -2.82 22.34
CA GLU A 382 7.21 -4.18 22.79
C GLU A 382 7.71 -5.07 21.65
N ILE A 383 7.46 -4.69 20.39
CA ILE A 383 7.89 -5.43 19.22
C ILE A 383 9.33 -5.03 18.88
N ASP A 384 10.24 -6.01 18.82
CA ASP A 384 11.67 -5.79 18.58
C ASP A 384 11.98 -5.00 17.29
N LEU A 385 11.13 -5.11 16.27
CA LEU A 385 11.23 -4.36 15.01
C LEU A 385 11.38 -2.85 15.26
N TYR A 386 10.56 -2.27 16.12
CA TYR A 386 10.54 -0.82 16.32
C TYR A 386 11.87 -0.34 16.92
N LYS A 387 12.45 -1.15 17.80
CA LYS A 387 13.77 -0.90 18.38
C LYS A 387 14.90 -1.08 17.36
N SER A 388 14.90 -2.19 16.61
CA SER A 388 15.95 -2.45 15.60
C SER A 388 15.92 -1.40 14.49
N PHE A 389 14.73 -1.05 14.02
CA PHE A 389 14.50 0.00 13.04
C PHE A 389 15.04 1.35 13.49
N CYS A 390 14.68 1.80 14.70
CA CYS A 390 15.19 3.06 15.25
C CYS A 390 16.71 3.08 15.32
N GLN A 391 17.34 1.98 15.73
CA GLN A 391 18.80 1.89 15.83
C GLN A 391 19.47 1.96 14.46
N THR A 392 18.93 1.24 13.46
CA THR A 392 19.40 1.31 12.07
C THR A 392 19.27 2.72 11.49
N LEU A 393 18.13 3.40 11.74
CA LEU A 393 17.93 4.78 11.31
C LEU A 393 18.93 5.76 11.97
N CYS A 394 19.18 5.63 13.27
CA CYS A 394 20.17 6.47 13.97
C CYS A 394 21.59 6.22 13.47
N ASN A 395 21.96 4.97 13.19
CA ASN A 395 23.27 4.63 12.63
C ASN A 395 23.47 5.27 11.25
N LEU A 396 22.44 5.21 10.40
CA LEU A 396 22.47 5.84 9.08
C LEU A 396 22.62 7.36 9.19
N VAL A 397 21.87 8.00 10.09
CA VAL A 397 21.93 9.45 10.35
C VAL A 397 23.32 9.87 10.85
N ALA A 398 23.93 9.07 11.74
CA ALA A 398 25.23 9.38 12.34
C ALA A 398 26.41 9.12 11.39
N TYR A 399 26.40 7.98 10.69
CA TYR A 399 27.63 7.40 10.12
C TYR A 399 27.57 7.16 8.60
N SER A 400 26.44 7.38 7.92
CA SER A 400 26.40 7.24 6.46
C SER A 400 27.40 8.21 5.81
N SER A 401 28.17 7.74 4.82
CA SER A 401 29.09 8.56 4.03
C SER A 401 28.35 9.62 3.20
N VAL A 402 27.08 9.35 2.86
CA VAL A 402 26.29 10.13 1.93
C VAL A 402 25.48 11.23 2.64
N THR A 403 25.78 12.50 2.31
CA THR A 403 25.21 13.67 3.02
C THR A 403 23.69 13.79 2.90
N TYR A 404 23.11 13.57 1.71
CA TYR A 404 21.65 13.70 1.53
C TYR A 404 20.88 12.61 2.32
N MET A 405 21.47 11.43 2.50
CA MET A 405 20.87 10.35 3.29
C MET A 405 20.80 10.71 4.75
N ARG A 406 21.88 11.31 5.30
CA ARG A 406 21.88 11.84 6.66
C ARG A 406 20.79 12.90 6.84
N GLN A 407 20.68 13.85 5.90
CA GLN A 407 19.63 14.90 5.93
C GLN A 407 18.20 14.32 5.90
N THR A 408 17.96 13.38 4.97
CA THR A 408 16.66 12.71 4.83
C THR A 408 16.33 11.88 6.07
N GLY A 409 17.32 11.16 6.60
CA GLY A 409 17.21 10.34 7.81
C GLY A 409 16.83 11.17 9.04
N VAL A 410 17.41 12.37 9.23
CA VAL A 410 17.05 13.25 10.35
C VAL A 410 15.58 13.67 10.27
N ARG A 411 15.10 14.03 9.07
CA ARG A 411 13.70 14.39 8.83
C ARG A 411 12.75 13.23 9.14
N ILE A 412 13.07 12.03 8.66
CA ILE A 412 12.29 10.82 8.91
C ILE A 412 12.31 10.46 10.40
N LEU A 413 13.46 10.55 11.07
CA LEU A 413 13.59 10.29 12.51
C LEU A 413 12.64 11.18 13.31
N ARG A 414 12.58 12.48 12.98
CA ARG A 414 11.65 13.40 13.64
C ARG A 414 10.19 13.02 13.37
N GLN A 415 9.81 12.75 12.12
CA GLN A 415 8.44 12.36 11.78
C GLN A 415 8.04 11.06 12.47
N TYR A 416 8.92 10.07 12.49
CA TYR A 416 8.71 8.79 13.13
C TYR A 416 8.46 8.94 14.64
N ILE A 417 9.30 9.72 15.35
CA ILE A 417 9.11 9.96 16.79
C ILE A 417 7.77 10.65 17.05
N LEU A 418 7.40 11.65 16.23
CA LEU A 418 6.17 12.41 16.41
C LEU A 418 4.90 11.63 16.07
N GLN A 419 5.01 10.51 15.35
CA GLN A 419 3.87 9.65 15.01
C GLN A 419 3.34 8.85 16.20
N PHE A 420 4.09 8.71 17.30
CA PHE A 420 3.64 7.98 18.48
C PHE A 420 2.67 8.78 19.36
N ASP A 421 1.89 8.08 20.18
CA ASP A 421 1.21 8.67 21.32
C ASP A 421 2.22 9.26 22.34
N ASP A 422 1.75 10.05 23.31
CA ASP A 422 2.65 10.77 24.23
C ASP A 422 3.52 9.85 25.10
N GLU A 423 3.04 8.65 25.43
CA GLU A 423 3.79 7.62 26.16
C GLU A 423 4.88 6.98 25.28
N GLY A 424 4.58 6.73 24.01
CA GLY A 424 5.52 6.22 23.01
C GLY A 424 6.59 7.25 22.67
N LYS A 425 6.21 8.52 22.43
CA LYS A 425 7.14 9.65 22.20
C LYS A 425 8.20 9.71 23.31
N TYR A 426 7.77 9.68 24.57
CA TYR A 426 8.66 9.70 25.73
C TYR A 426 9.58 8.47 25.76
N SER A 427 9.02 7.28 25.58
CA SER A 427 9.75 6.01 25.65
C SER A 427 10.83 5.90 24.57
N VAL A 428 10.51 6.28 23.34
CA VAL A 428 11.47 6.31 22.21
C VAL A 428 12.58 7.32 22.50
N LEU A 429 12.24 8.57 22.86
CA LEU A 429 13.22 9.61 23.16
C LEU A 429 14.18 9.22 24.28
N LYS A 430 13.64 8.69 25.39
CA LYS A 430 14.42 8.22 26.55
C LYS A 430 15.37 7.09 26.18
N ASN A 431 14.89 6.10 25.41
CA ASN A 431 15.69 4.96 24.99
C ASN A 431 16.79 5.39 24.00
N LEU A 432 16.48 6.25 23.03
CA LEU A 432 17.46 6.76 22.07
C LEU A 432 18.54 7.60 22.73
N MET A 433 18.19 8.49 23.65
CA MET A 433 19.18 9.28 24.40
C MET A 433 20.09 8.41 25.29
N ARG A 434 19.67 7.18 25.60
CA ARG A 434 20.49 6.21 26.35
C ARG A 434 21.36 5.33 25.42
N SER A 435 20.83 4.93 24.27
CA SER A 435 21.48 3.96 23.39
C SER A 435 22.42 4.60 22.37
N VAL A 436 22.10 5.78 21.86
CA VAL A 436 22.86 6.44 20.78
C VAL A 436 24.10 7.12 21.35
N ARG A 437 25.28 6.62 20.97
CA ARG A 437 26.59 7.20 21.32
C ARG A 437 27.04 8.27 20.33
N HIS A 438 26.16 9.24 20.07
CA HIS A 438 26.47 10.37 19.20
C HIS A 438 25.93 11.67 19.81
N HIS A 439 26.83 12.61 20.10
CA HIS A 439 26.50 13.83 20.85
C HIS A 439 25.58 14.78 20.07
N GLY A 440 25.80 14.94 18.76
CA GLY A 440 24.92 15.71 17.87
C GLY A 440 23.47 15.19 17.83
N ILE A 441 23.27 13.88 17.64
CA ILE A 441 21.92 13.27 17.68
C ILE A 441 21.29 13.44 19.05
N THR A 442 22.05 13.25 20.14
CA THR A 442 21.53 13.45 21.50
C THR A 442 21.06 14.89 21.72
N GLY A 443 21.83 15.89 21.24
CA GLY A 443 21.43 17.29 21.25
C GLY A 443 20.16 17.55 20.44
N TYR A 444 20.05 16.94 19.25
CA TYR A 444 18.85 17.02 18.41
C TYR A 444 17.60 16.41 19.08
N LEU A 445 17.73 15.26 19.74
CA LEU A 445 16.64 14.64 20.51
C LEU A 445 16.20 15.53 21.68
N ALA A 446 17.12 16.22 22.34
CA ALA A 446 16.79 17.21 23.38
C ALA A 446 15.99 18.40 22.81
N ILE A 447 16.29 18.84 21.58
CA ILE A 447 15.51 19.87 20.89
C ILE A 447 14.08 19.38 20.60
N ILE A 448 13.93 18.15 20.09
CA ILE A 448 12.59 17.55 19.84
C ILE A 448 11.78 17.51 21.15
N TYR A 449 12.39 17.05 22.24
CA TYR A 449 11.71 17.00 23.54
C TYR A 449 11.31 18.40 24.04
N LYS A 450 12.20 19.38 23.89
CA LYS A 450 11.91 20.80 24.22
C LYS A 450 10.74 21.33 23.38
N ASP A 451 10.68 21.01 22.09
CA ASP A 451 9.59 21.43 21.20
C ASP A 451 8.24 20.78 21.59
N LEU A 452 8.24 19.51 22.04
CA LEU A 452 7.04 18.86 22.57
C LEU A 452 6.51 19.57 23.81
N VAL A 453 7.39 19.92 24.75
CA VAL A 453 7.03 20.68 25.96
C VAL A 453 6.53 22.08 25.58
N ALA A 454 7.15 22.73 24.59
CA ALA A 454 6.74 24.04 24.12
C ALA A 454 5.32 24.03 23.53
N ASN A 455 5.01 23.03 22.69
CA ASN A 455 3.70 22.88 22.08
C ASN A 455 2.63 22.57 23.14
N ALA A 456 2.95 21.76 24.14
CA ALA A 456 2.02 21.44 25.22
C ALA A 456 1.74 22.66 26.12
N LEU A 457 2.75 23.48 26.43
CA LEU A 457 2.57 24.73 27.20
C LEU A 457 1.86 25.83 26.41
N ALA A 458 1.91 25.81 25.08
CA ALA A 458 1.24 26.79 24.23
C ALA A 458 -0.26 26.54 24.06
N ASN A 459 -0.76 25.36 24.44
CA ASN A 459 -2.17 25.00 24.31
C ASN A 459 -2.97 25.39 25.57
N PRO A 460 -3.80 26.45 25.53
CA PRO A 460 -4.51 26.96 26.71
C PRO A 460 -5.64 26.04 27.20
N ALA A 461 -6.03 25.02 26.42
CA ALA A 461 -7.08 24.05 26.78
C ALA A 461 -6.60 22.97 27.77
N ILE A 462 -5.28 22.82 27.96
CA ILE A 462 -4.71 21.76 28.81
C ILE A 462 -4.56 22.28 30.25
N SER A 463 -5.49 21.89 31.14
CA SER A 463 -5.44 22.22 32.56
C SER A 463 -4.36 21.44 33.34
N GLN A 464 -3.99 20.24 32.86
CA GLN A 464 -2.91 19.41 33.41
C GLN A 464 -2.11 18.77 32.26
N LEU A 465 -0.79 18.98 32.26
CA LEU A 465 0.10 18.40 31.27
C LEU A 465 0.16 16.87 31.36
N PRO A 466 0.43 16.16 30.24
CA PRO A 466 0.72 14.74 30.27
C PRO A 466 1.82 14.41 31.29
N LYS A 467 1.71 13.27 31.97
CA LYS A 467 2.72 12.81 32.95
C LYS A 467 4.11 12.67 32.35
N THR A 468 4.20 12.41 31.05
CA THR A 468 5.47 12.30 30.33
C THR A 468 6.18 13.63 30.13
N LEU A 469 5.45 14.74 30.14
CA LEU A 469 5.96 16.11 29.95
C LEU A 469 5.97 16.92 31.26
N SER A 470 5.58 16.31 32.40
CA SER A 470 5.52 16.96 33.71
C SER A 470 5.96 16.03 34.84
N GLY A 471 6.29 16.60 36.01
CA GLY A 471 6.58 15.81 37.21
C GLY A 471 7.84 14.94 37.11
N HIS A 472 7.74 13.68 37.54
CA HIS A 472 8.89 12.77 37.69
C HIS A 472 9.57 12.42 36.35
N ASP A 473 8.79 12.20 35.30
CA ASP A 473 9.32 11.74 34.02
C ASP A 473 10.04 12.86 33.27
N PHE A 474 9.52 14.08 33.36
CA PHE A 474 10.18 15.31 32.91
C PHE A 474 11.51 15.54 33.63
N ARG A 475 11.51 15.44 34.97
CA ARG A 475 12.73 15.52 35.78
C ARG A 475 13.76 14.46 35.35
N THR A 476 13.32 13.22 35.14
CA THR A 476 14.21 12.11 34.76
C THR A 476 14.91 12.37 33.43
N ILE A 477 14.21 12.91 32.43
CA ILE A 477 14.82 13.27 31.14
C ILE A 477 15.87 14.36 31.30
N PHE A 478 15.57 15.43 32.05
CA PHE A 478 16.51 16.52 32.26
C PHE A 478 17.74 16.09 33.06
N GLU A 479 17.56 15.40 34.19
CA GLU A 479 18.68 15.02 35.07
C GLU A 479 19.57 13.92 34.49
N ARG A 480 18.99 12.92 33.82
CA ARG A 480 19.75 11.73 33.39
C ARG A 480 20.24 11.79 31.94
N HIS A 481 19.56 12.54 31.08
CA HIS A 481 19.77 12.45 29.63
C HIS A 481 20.19 13.77 28.98
N ILE A 482 19.48 14.87 29.24
CA ILE A 482 19.78 16.18 28.65
C ILE A 482 20.96 16.83 29.40
N CYS A 483 20.78 17.14 30.68
CA CYS A 483 21.73 17.88 31.51
C CYS A 483 22.72 16.94 32.22
N CYS A 484 23.43 16.11 31.46
CA CYS A 484 24.46 15.22 31.99
C CYS A 484 25.81 15.38 31.29
N LEU A 485 26.87 15.44 32.10
CA LEU A 485 28.27 15.47 31.69
C LEU A 485 28.84 14.05 31.76
N ALA A 486 29.45 13.55 30.67
CA ALA A 486 29.88 12.15 30.57
C ALA A 486 30.93 11.77 31.62
N ASN A 487 31.92 12.64 31.84
CA ASN A 487 33.01 12.45 32.80
C ASN A 487 32.99 13.53 33.89
N GLY A 488 31.83 14.13 34.16
CA GLY A 488 31.71 15.25 35.10
C GLY A 488 32.58 16.44 34.66
N VAL A 489 33.47 16.88 35.53
CA VAL A 489 34.35 18.04 35.32
C VAL A 489 35.42 17.78 34.23
N GLU A 490 35.76 16.52 33.97
CA GLU A 490 36.75 16.11 32.96
C GLU A 490 36.14 15.88 31.57
N THR A 491 34.88 16.27 31.36
CA THR A 491 34.22 16.09 30.06
C THR A 491 34.90 16.96 29.00
N ASP A 492 35.19 16.37 27.84
CA ASP A 492 35.70 17.14 26.69
C ASP A 492 34.62 18.10 26.18
N ILE A 493 34.80 19.38 26.45
CA ILE A 493 33.80 20.40 26.14
C ILE A 493 33.69 20.63 24.62
N LEU A 494 34.76 20.40 23.86
CA LEU A 494 34.72 20.59 22.42
C LEU A 494 33.91 19.48 21.75
N GLU A 495 34.18 18.22 22.09
CA GLU A 495 33.45 17.07 21.54
C GLU A 495 31.96 17.10 21.92
N TYR A 496 31.64 17.58 23.14
CA TYR A 496 30.27 17.63 23.65
C TYR A 496 29.57 18.98 23.44
N SER A 497 30.19 19.92 22.71
CA SER A 497 29.72 21.30 22.55
C SER A 497 28.27 21.40 22.06
N ASP A 498 27.90 20.68 21.01
CA ASP A 498 26.54 20.67 20.45
C ASP A 498 25.49 20.19 21.47
N LYS A 499 25.82 19.15 22.23
CA LYS A 499 24.95 18.61 23.29
C LYS A 499 24.81 19.62 24.43
N ILE A 500 25.91 20.23 24.87
CA ILE A 500 25.92 21.21 25.96
C ILE A 500 25.10 22.44 25.58
N ILE A 501 25.28 22.97 24.37
CA ILE A 501 24.51 24.12 23.85
C ILE A 501 23.03 23.79 23.80
N SER A 502 22.66 22.62 23.25
CA SER A 502 21.26 22.18 23.18
C SER A 502 20.64 22.05 24.58
N SER A 503 21.40 21.53 25.54
CA SER A 503 20.98 21.36 26.93
C SER A 503 20.76 22.70 27.64
N LEU A 504 21.69 23.65 27.47
CA LEU A 504 21.55 25.00 28.01
C LEU A 504 20.36 25.75 27.39
N ASN A 505 20.11 25.57 26.08
CA ASN A 505 18.95 26.13 25.41
C ASN A 505 17.63 25.55 25.94
N ALA A 506 17.58 24.24 26.21
CA ALA A 506 16.41 23.60 26.81
C ALA A 506 16.13 24.11 28.24
N LEU A 507 17.18 24.29 29.05
CA LEU A 507 17.07 24.90 30.39
C LEU A 507 16.58 26.35 30.33
N ARG A 508 17.19 27.14 29.44
CA ARG A 508 16.81 28.54 29.22
C ARG A 508 15.36 28.65 28.78
N PHE A 509 14.92 27.81 27.85
CA PHE A 509 13.52 27.76 27.40
C PHE A 509 12.57 27.45 28.56
N SER A 510 12.84 26.39 29.33
CA SER A 510 11.98 25.95 30.42
C SER A 510 11.83 27.04 31.49
N ALA A 511 12.94 27.71 31.85
CA ALA A 511 12.93 28.83 32.79
C ALA A 511 12.14 30.07 32.29
N LEU A 512 12.12 30.31 30.97
CA LEU A 512 11.45 31.47 30.36
C LEU A 512 9.98 31.24 30.00
N LYS A 513 9.49 29.99 30.01
CA LYS A 513 8.12 29.67 29.59
C LYS A 513 7.26 29.08 30.70
N ASP A 514 7.85 28.33 31.62
CA ASP A 514 7.09 27.67 32.69
C ASP A 514 6.99 28.53 33.96
N TYR A 515 6.42 29.74 33.87
CA TYR A 515 6.29 30.64 35.03
C TYR A 515 5.35 30.11 36.11
N SER A 516 4.33 29.35 35.72
CA SER A 516 3.34 28.73 36.61
C SER A 516 3.76 27.36 37.15
N ASN A 517 4.97 26.90 36.83
CA ASN A 517 5.52 25.61 37.26
C ASN A 517 4.65 24.40 36.90
N LEU A 518 3.98 24.44 35.74
CA LEU A 518 3.11 23.37 35.25
C LEU A 518 3.90 22.10 34.93
N THR A 519 5.14 22.23 34.48
CA THR A 519 6.01 21.05 34.22
C THR A 519 6.63 20.49 35.50
N GLY A 520 6.69 21.29 36.58
CA GLY A 520 7.43 20.98 37.79
C GLY A 520 8.93 21.30 37.71
N PHE A 521 9.37 22.04 36.68
CA PHE A 521 10.76 22.45 36.47
C PHE A 521 11.41 23.12 37.68
N TRP A 522 10.71 24.03 38.35
CA TRP A 522 11.26 24.78 39.49
C TRP A 522 11.50 23.91 40.73
N ASN A 523 10.90 22.72 40.79
CA ASN A 523 11.04 21.82 41.95
C ASN A 523 12.41 21.13 42.01
N PHE A 524 13.17 21.07 40.91
CA PHE A 524 14.44 20.34 40.83
C PHE A 524 15.58 21.17 40.20
N ILE A 525 15.40 22.49 40.05
CA ILE A 525 16.44 23.38 39.50
C ILE A 525 17.69 23.44 40.39
N ASP A 526 17.53 23.32 41.71
CA ASP A 526 18.65 23.29 42.66
C ASP A 526 19.52 22.04 42.47
N ASP A 527 18.89 20.91 42.18
CA ASP A 527 19.58 19.65 41.87
C ASP A 527 20.33 19.77 40.53
N LEU A 528 19.74 20.39 39.51
CA LEU A 528 20.43 20.68 38.24
C LEU A 528 21.61 21.65 38.41
N ASN A 529 21.47 22.65 39.27
CA ASN A 529 22.55 23.59 39.55
C ASN A 529 23.74 22.88 40.20
N LYS A 530 23.47 21.98 41.15
CA LYS A 530 24.50 21.19 41.84
C LYS A 530 25.15 20.14 40.93
N ASN A 531 24.35 19.42 40.14
CA ASN A 531 24.81 18.23 39.42
C ASN A 531 25.26 18.51 37.97
N TYR A 532 24.87 19.65 37.38
CA TYR A 532 25.20 19.99 35.99
C TYR A 532 25.86 21.37 35.85
N LEU A 533 25.21 22.45 36.30
CA LEU A 533 25.70 23.82 36.01
C LEU A 533 27.01 24.17 36.72
N ARG A 534 27.18 23.78 38.00
CA ARG A 534 28.44 23.96 38.73
C ARG A 534 29.57 23.13 38.13
N PRO A 535 29.43 21.79 37.94
CA PRO A 535 30.44 21.00 37.25
C PRO A 535 30.79 21.49 35.85
N LEU A 536 29.80 21.95 35.07
CA LEU A 536 30.04 22.49 33.73
C LEU A 536 30.87 23.79 33.78
N ARG A 537 30.62 24.66 34.76
CA ARG A 537 31.42 25.87 34.98
C ARG A 537 32.86 25.52 35.35
N GLU A 538 33.04 24.53 36.23
CA GLU A 538 34.37 24.05 36.61
C GLU A 538 35.12 23.45 35.42
N ALA A 539 34.45 22.61 34.63
CA ALA A 539 34.99 22.06 33.39
C ALA A 539 35.43 23.18 32.43
N LEU A 540 34.56 24.18 32.19
CA LEU A 540 34.88 25.31 31.31
C LEU A 540 36.11 26.09 31.80
N ASN A 541 36.18 26.36 33.10
CA ASN A 541 37.33 27.06 33.68
C ASN A 541 38.63 26.26 33.52
N LEU A 542 38.59 24.94 33.71
CA LEU A 542 39.74 24.06 33.49
C LEU A 542 40.15 24.03 32.03
N SER A 543 39.22 23.80 31.09
CA SER A 543 39.52 23.81 29.66
C SER A 543 40.10 25.15 29.22
N ILE A 544 39.50 26.28 29.64
CA ILE A 544 40.02 27.62 29.34
C ILE A 544 41.43 27.81 29.91
N ALA A 545 41.70 27.33 31.13
CA ALA A 545 43.02 27.41 31.73
C ALA A 545 44.05 26.57 30.97
N HIS A 546 43.71 25.33 30.57
CA HIS A 546 44.53 24.47 29.74
C HIS A 546 44.83 25.10 28.37
N TYR A 547 43.81 25.60 27.64
CA TYR A 547 44.01 26.28 26.36
C TYR A 547 44.86 27.53 26.49
N LYS A 548 44.65 28.35 27.53
CA LYS A 548 45.48 29.53 27.78
C LYS A 548 46.92 29.16 28.12
N SER A 549 47.14 28.06 28.85
CA SER A 549 48.47 27.55 29.16
C SER A 549 49.16 27.03 27.91
N GLU A 550 48.45 26.30 27.06
CA GLU A 550 48.96 25.75 25.81
C GLU A 550 49.29 26.85 24.81
N LEU A 551 48.43 27.86 24.67
CA LEU A 551 48.70 29.05 23.86
C LEU A 551 49.97 29.76 24.32
N LYS A 552 50.14 29.96 25.64
CA LYS A 552 51.37 30.53 26.20
C LYS A 552 52.60 29.64 25.98
N HIS A 553 52.45 28.33 26.01
CA HIS A 553 53.55 27.41 25.70
C HIS A 553 53.95 27.49 24.23
N ILE A 554 52.97 27.56 23.32
CA ILE A 554 53.20 27.74 21.88
C ILE A 554 53.88 29.08 21.63
N GLU A 555 53.38 30.18 22.22
CA GLU A 555 53.95 31.53 22.14
C GLU A 555 55.41 31.55 22.65
N ASN A 556 55.69 30.95 23.80
CA ASN A 556 57.06 30.88 24.33
C ASN A 556 58.00 29.99 23.49
N VAL A 557 57.48 28.96 22.82
CA VAL A 557 58.26 28.09 21.92
C VAL A 557 58.50 28.76 20.57
N THR A 558 57.55 29.55 20.07
CA THR A 558 57.74 30.39 18.89
C THR A 558 58.74 31.51 19.15
N ASP A 559 58.65 32.19 20.30
CA ASP A 559 59.62 33.23 20.70
C ASP A 559 61.04 32.64 20.86
N ALA A 560 61.16 31.44 21.45
CA ALA A 560 62.45 30.75 21.57
C ALA A 560 63.01 30.24 20.23
N LYS A 561 62.15 29.89 19.27
CA LYS A 561 62.56 29.52 17.90
C LYS A 561 62.97 30.75 17.09
N GLU A 562 62.24 31.86 17.22
CA GLU A 562 62.58 33.13 16.57
C GLU A 562 63.88 33.72 17.13
N GLU A 563 64.17 33.59 18.43
CA GLU A 563 65.47 34.00 19.00
C GLU A 563 66.65 33.14 18.51
N VAL A 564 66.44 31.83 18.27
CA VAL A 564 67.46 30.93 17.73
C VAL A 564 67.67 31.19 16.23
N GLU A 565 66.59 31.36 15.46
CA GLU A 565 66.68 31.71 14.02
C GLU A 565 67.29 33.11 13.82
N GLN A 566 66.99 34.10 14.68
CA GLN A 566 67.64 35.41 14.62
C GLN A 566 69.13 35.35 14.97
N ARG A 567 69.54 34.49 15.91
CA ARG A 567 70.96 34.27 16.21
C ARG A 567 71.70 33.57 15.07
N GLU A 568 71.10 32.55 14.46
CA GLU A 568 71.67 31.87 13.30
C GLU A 568 71.72 32.80 12.07
N GLN A 569 70.71 33.66 11.87
CA GLN A 569 70.71 34.66 10.80
C GLN A 569 71.74 35.77 11.04
N LEU A 570 72.00 36.19 12.28
CA LEU A 570 73.05 37.15 12.62
C LEU A 570 74.46 36.56 12.44
N GLU A 571 74.68 35.29 12.81
CA GLU A 571 75.94 34.59 12.54
C GLU A 571 76.17 34.38 11.03
N LEU A 572 75.11 34.10 10.25
CA LEU A 572 75.18 34.02 8.79
C LEU A 572 75.37 35.40 8.13
N LEU A 573 74.83 36.48 8.71
CA LEU A 573 75.04 37.84 8.20
C LEU A 573 76.50 38.29 8.38
N ASP A 574 77.15 37.94 9.49
CA ASP A 574 78.57 38.22 9.71
C ASP A 574 79.46 37.46 8.71
N ILE A 575 79.05 36.26 8.29
CA ILE A 575 79.73 35.48 7.25
C ILE A 575 79.46 36.05 5.84
N CYS A 576 78.26 36.58 5.58
CA CYS A 576 77.88 37.16 4.29
C CYS A 576 78.50 38.56 4.05
N ILE A 577 78.62 39.39 5.10
CA ILE A 577 79.29 40.70 5.02
C ILE A 577 80.79 40.55 4.70
N ALA A 578 81.41 39.42 5.07
CA ALA A 578 82.79 39.11 4.67
C ALA A 578 82.94 38.78 3.17
N ASN A 579 81.87 38.31 2.49
CA ASN A 579 81.91 37.80 1.12
C ASN A 579 81.36 38.78 0.05
N GLU A 580 80.65 39.84 0.43
CA GLU A 580 80.03 40.80 -0.51
C GLU A 580 80.93 41.96 -1.01
N LYS A 581 82.26 41.86 -0.83
CA LYS A 581 83.23 42.74 -1.54
C LYS A 581 83.62 42.28 -2.94
N SER A 582 83.00 41.22 -3.46
CA SER A 582 83.25 40.75 -4.82
C SER A 582 81.99 40.80 -5.68
N SER A 583 82.14 41.44 -6.84
CA SER A 583 81.37 41.24 -8.08
C SER A 583 79.92 41.75 -8.17
N ARG A 584 79.84 43.02 -8.59
CA ARG A 584 78.84 43.57 -9.50
C ARG A 584 78.72 42.74 -10.80
N THR A 585 77.52 42.63 -11.40
CA THR A 585 77.05 43.17 -12.72
C THR A 585 76.04 42.24 -13.43
N LYS A 586 74.84 42.80 -13.77
CA LYS A 586 73.83 42.57 -14.87
C LYS A 586 73.84 41.22 -15.66
N HIS A 587 72.74 40.60 -16.11
CA HIS A 587 71.46 41.08 -16.68
C HIS A 587 70.41 39.92 -16.76
N ASP A 588 69.12 40.31 -16.68
CA ASP A 588 67.80 39.72 -17.06
C ASP A 588 67.61 38.34 -17.75
N PHE A 589 66.54 37.62 -17.36
CA PHE A 589 65.48 37.08 -18.26
C PHE A 589 64.26 36.49 -17.49
N GLU A 590 63.08 36.51 -18.13
CA GLU A 590 61.70 36.34 -17.62
C GLU A 590 61.20 34.91 -17.25
N LEU A 591 60.11 34.90 -16.45
CA LEU A 591 58.93 33.99 -16.41
C LEU A 591 59.09 32.50 -16.02
N ASN A 592 58.63 32.12 -14.81
CA ASN A 592 57.37 31.34 -14.59
C ASN A 592 57.17 30.89 -13.13
N ARG A 593 55.91 31.03 -12.67
CA ARG A 593 55.07 30.10 -11.88
C ARG A 593 55.67 29.12 -10.85
N GLN A 594 55.02 29.19 -9.67
CA GLN A 594 54.51 28.13 -8.78
C GLN A 594 55.19 27.90 -7.40
N GLN A 595 54.33 28.12 -6.39
CA GLN A 595 54.15 27.41 -5.12
C GLN A 595 55.19 27.56 -3.99
N LYS A 596 54.82 28.30 -2.94
CA LYS A 596 54.33 27.76 -1.64
C LYS A 596 53.90 28.89 -0.68
N THR A 597 52.77 28.65 -0.02
CA THR A 597 52.16 29.31 1.16
C THR A 597 53.06 29.18 2.41
N PRO A 598 52.82 29.84 3.59
CA PRO A 598 51.52 30.29 4.12
C PRO A 598 51.45 31.61 4.94
N ASN A 599 50.19 32.06 5.16
CA ASN A 599 49.62 32.78 6.33
C ASN A 599 50.24 34.13 6.78
N ASP A 600 49.51 35.19 7.12
CA ASP A 600 48.13 35.37 7.62
C ASP A 600 47.55 36.71 7.14
N PRO A 601 46.21 36.86 7.10
CA PRO A 601 45.62 38.16 7.43
C PRO A 601 44.71 38.04 8.65
N VAL A 602 44.99 38.94 9.58
CA VAL A 602 44.20 39.33 10.74
C VAL A 602 42.69 39.32 10.43
N LYS A 603 41.91 38.60 11.25
CA LYS A 603 40.45 38.60 11.24
C LYS A 603 39.91 40.01 11.57
N PRO A 604 39.01 40.59 10.76
CA PRO A 604 38.35 41.84 11.12
C PRO A 604 37.30 41.61 12.21
N GLY A 605 37.10 42.62 13.06
CA GLY A 605 36.19 42.58 14.20
C GLY A 605 34.71 42.54 13.79
N LEU A 606 33.88 42.01 14.69
CA LEU A 606 32.44 41.76 14.53
C LEU A 606 31.61 43.00 14.15
N ASP A 607 32.13 44.21 14.43
CA ASP A 607 31.45 45.47 14.12
C ASP A 607 31.64 45.90 12.65
N GLU A 608 32.79 45.61 12.03
CA GLU A 608 33.01 45.86 10.58
C GLU A 608 32.18 44.91 9.69
N PHE A 609 31.87 43.71 10.20
CA PHE A 609 30.99 42.77 9.50
C PHE A 609 29.53 43.23 9.51
N ARG A 610 29.07 43.83 10.62
CA ARG A 610 27.71 44.40 10.73
C ARG A 610 27.51 45.61 9.82
N GLU A 611 28.48 46.52 9.74
CA GLU A 611 28.39 47.68 8.84
C GLU A 611 28.44 47.28 7.35
N ARG A 612 29.13 46.19 7.00
CA ARG A 612 29.17 45.66 5.62
C ARG A 612 27.88 44.96 5.21
N GLU A 613 27.21 44.27 6.13
CA GLU A 613 25.93 43.62 5.87
C GLU A 613 24.80 44.65 5.76
N GLN A 614 24.78 45.68 6.62
CA GLN A 614 23.82 46.79 6.53
C GLN A 614 23.95 47.57 5.22
N LYS A 615 25.18 47.89 4.78
CA LYS A 615 25.39 48.52 3.47
C LYS A 615 24.98 47.63 2.29
N ARG A 616 25.09 46.31 2.42
CA ARG A 616 24.63 45.37 1.39
C ARG A 616 23.12 45.22 1.35
N GLU A 617 22.44 45.29 2.50
CA GLU A 617 20.99 45.32 2.57
C GLU A 617 20.43 46.63 2.01
N GLU A 618 21.03 47.79 2.33
CA GLU A 618 20.63 49.08 1.77
C GLU A 618 20.87 49.17 0.25
N GLU A 619 22.01 48.66 -0.26
CA GLU A 619 22.28 48.58 -1.70
C GLU A 619 21.41 47.55 -2.44
N PHE A 620 20.90 46.53 -1.74
CA PHE A 620 19.99 45.52 -2.27
C PHE A 620 18.55 46.05 -2.35
N GLU A 621 18.09 46.77 -1.32
CA GLU A 621 16.78 47.45 -1.32
C GLU A 621 16.70 48.60 -2.34
N GLU A 622 17.80 49.32 -2.59
CA GLU A 622 17.85 50.34 -3.65
C GLU A 622 17.84 49.72 -5.06
N ARG A 623 18.41 48.52 -5.23
CA ARG A 623 18.41 47.76 -6.49
C ARG A 623 17.09 47.04 -6.79
N GLU A 624 16.32 46.66 -5.77
CA GLU A 624 14.95 46.16 -5.95
C GLU A 624 13.99 47.29 -6.32
N LYS A 625 14.06 48.45 -5.65
CA LYS A 625 13.22 49.62 -5.97
C LYS A 625 13.46 50.20 -7.37
N THR A 626 14.67 50.06 -7.92
CA THR A 626 14.98 50.49 -9.30
C THR A 626 14.69 49.42 -10.36
N ARG A 627 14.48 48.15 -9.99
CA ARG A 627 14.06 47.08 -10.92
C ARG A 627 12.55 47.00 -11.09
N GLU A 628 11.76 47.31 -10.06
CA GLU A 628 10.29 47.29 -10.14
C GLU A 628 9.72 48.46 -10.97
N SER A 629 10.37 49.63 -11.01
CA SER A 629 9.81 50.80 -11.69
C SER A 629 9.92 50.81 -13.23
N ALA A 630 10.66 49.89 -13.84
CA ALA A 630 10.89 49.87 -15.30
C ALA A 630 10.05 48.82 -16.06
N ASP A 631 9.65 47.72 -15.42
CA ASP A 631 8.84 46.65 -16.03
C ASP A 631 7.31 46.85 -15.85
N ASP A 632 6.88 47.57 -14.79
CA ASP A 632 5.45 47.77 -14.48
C ASP A 632 4.66 48.60 -15.52
N SER A 633 5.33 49.43 -16.31
CA SER A 633 4.70 50.31 -17.31
C SER A 633 4.15 49.57 -18.53
N ASN A 634 4.80 48.47 -18.94
CA ASN A 634 4.37 47.65 -20.08
C ASN A 634 3.35 46.59 -19.67
N ASP A 635 3.48 45.98 -18.49
CA ASP A 635 2.54 44.98 -17.99
C ASP A 635 1.18 45.58 -17.60
N ALA A 636 1.16 46.81 -17.06
CA ALA A 636 -0.09 47.52 -16.78
C ALA A 636 -0.92 47.80 -18.06
N LYS A 637 -0.26 48.12 -19.17
CA LYS A 637 -0.91 48.31 -20.48
C LYS A 637 -1.42 47.00 -21.06
N ALA A 638 -0.65 45.92 -20.94
CA ALA A 638 -1.06 44.59 -21.39
C ALA A 638 -2.26 44.05 -20.59
N ASN A 639 -2.28 44.24 -19.27
CA ASN A 639 -3.39 43.86 -18.41
C ASN A 639 -4.66 44.69 -18.68
N ALA A 640 -4.54 45.99 -18.97
CA ALA A 640 -5.67 46.82 -19.38
C ALA A 640 -6.32 46.36 -20.69
N ILE A 641 -5.53 45.82 -21.64
CA ILE A 641 -6.03 45.25 -22.89
C ILE A 641 -6.73 43.90 -22.63
N ARG A 642 -6.15 43.04 -21.76
CA ARG A 642 -6.76 41.76 -21.37
C ARG A 642 -8.15 41.93 -20.76
N ILE A 643 -8.30 42.91 -19.85
CA ILE A 643 -9.59 43.20 -19.20
C ILE A 643 -10.65 43.62 -20.21
N LYS A 644 -10.31 44.51 -21.16
CA LYS A 644 -11.24 44.93 -22.23
C LYS A 644 -11.72 43.74 -23.04
N ILE A 645 -10.82 42.85 -23.46
CA ILE A 645 -11.15 41.65 -24.24
C ILE A 645 -12.11 40.73 -23.47
N LEU A 646 -11.82 40.47 -22.20
CA LEU A 646 -12.69 39.62 -21.36
C LEU A 646 -14.06 40.27 -21.13
N GLU A 647 -14.12 41.59 -20.99
CA GLU A 647 -15.38 42.32 -20.82
C GLU A 647 -16.28 42.26 -22.07
N ALA A 648 -15.71 42.41 -23.27
CA ALA A 648 -16.47 42.22 -24.51
C ALA A 648 -16.81 40.75 -24.80
N ALA A 649 -16.10 39.78 -24.19
CA ALA A 649 -16.40 38.36 -24.35
C ALA A 649 -17.61 37.89 -23.51
N LEU A 650 -17.91 38.53 -22.37
CA LEU A 650 -19.00 38.12 -21.46
C LEU A 650 -20.40 38.04 -22.12
N PRO A 651 -20.83 38.97 -22.99
CA PRO A 651 -22.12 38.88 -23.68
C PRO A 651 -22.27 37.66 -24.59
N HIS A 652 -21.17 37.08 -25.08
CA HIS A 652 -21.17 35.92 -25.97
C HIS A 652 -21.18 34.56 -25.24
N VAL A 653 -21.03 34.56 -23.91
CA VAL A 653 -20.99 33.34 -23.09
C VAL A 653 -22.29 32.52 -23.15
N PRO A 654 -23.51 33.09 -23.11
CA PRO A 654 -24.73 32.28 -23.16
C PRO A 654 -24.89 31.46 -24.46
N THR A 655 -24.30 31.91 -25.56
CA THR A 655 -24.35 31.25 -26.87
C THR A 655 -23.15 30.33 -27.14
N SER A 656 -21.93 30.75 -26.77
CA SER A 656 -20.67 30.08 -27.13
C SER A 656 -19.97 29.38 -25.96
N GLY A 657 -20.54 29.48 -24.75
CA GLY A 657 -20.02 28.86 -23.53
C GLY A 657 -18.76 29.53 -22.98
N TRP A 658 -18.20 28.94 -21.93
CA TRP A 658 -16.96 29.41 -21.29
C TRP A 658 -15.74 28.85 -22.03
N THR A 659 -15.56 29.26 -23.29
CA THR A 659 -14.57 28.67 -24.21
C THR A 659 -13.55 29.70 -24.71
N ARG A 660 -12.47 29.22 -25.32
CA ARG A 660 -11.48 30.08 -26.00
C ARG A 660 -12.09 30.82 -27.20
N GLU A 661 -13.08 30.21 -27.86
CA GLU A 661 -13.80 30.79 -28.99
C GLU A 661 -14.57 32.05 -28.57
N THR A 662 -15.17 32.05 -27.38
CA THR A 662 -15.85 33.23 -26.80
C THR A 662 -14.89 34.40 -26.56
N ILE A 663 -13.65 34.12 -26.15
CA ILE A 663 -12.60 35.13 -25.98
C ILE A 663 -12.15 35.69 -27.34
N MET A 664 -12.10 34.86 -28.39
CA MET A 664 -11.80 35.31 -29.75
C MET A 664 -12.87 36.30 -30.26
N LEU A 665 -14.15 35.98 -30.05
CA LEU A 665 -15.27 36.86 -30.43
C LEU A 665 -15.19 38.23 -29.72
N GLY A 666 -14.87 38.24 -28.41
CA GLY A 666 -14.67 39.49 -27.66
C GLY A 666 -13.44 40.28 -28.12
N ALA A 667 -12.36 39.60 -28.56
CA ALA A 667 -11.19 40.26 -29.13
C ALA A 667 -11.51 40.92 -30.48
N GLU A 668 -12.25 40.23 -31.35
CA GLU A 668 -12.68 40.73 -32.66
C GLU A 668 -13.63 41.93 -32.55
N GLU A 669 -14.50 41.96 -31.53
CA GLU A 669 -15.43 43.06 -31.27
C GLU A 669 -14.73 44.37 -30.88
N ILE A 670 -13.58 44.29 -30.19
CA ILE A 670 -12.77 45.47 -29.80
C ILE A 670 -11.73 45.82 -30.89
N GLY A 671 -11.71 45.10 -32.01
CA GLY A 671 -10.81 45.34 -33.13
C GLY A 671 -9.43 44.70 -33.02
N PHE A 672 -9.26 43.71 -32.14
CA PHE A 672 -8.06 42.88 -32.05
C PHE A 672 -8.23 41.60 -32.89
N SER A 673 -7.12 41.06 -33.42
CA SER A 673 -7.14 39.81 -34.19
C SER A 673 -7.58 38.63 -33.32
N GLY A 674 -8.33 37.67 -33.87
CA GLY A 674 -8.67 36.41 -33.21
C GLY A 674 -7.46 35.58 -32.72
N VAL A 675 -6.22 35.93 -33.11
CA VAL A 675 -4.97 35.36 -32.56
C VAL A 675 -4.68 35.85 -31.13
N ALA A 676 -5.33 36.92 -30.67
CA ALA A 676 -5.17 37.49 -29.32
C ALA A 676 -5.63 36.55 -28.19
N HIS A 677 -6.37 35.47 -28.48
CA HIS A 677 -6.67 34.43 -27.49
C HIS A 677 -5.42 33.77 -26.89
N GLY A 678 -4.28 33.80 -27.61
CA GLY A 678 -2.98 33.34 -27.11
C GLY A 678 -2.45 34.13 -25.90
N MET A 679 -3.04 35.30 -25.59
CA MET A 679 -2.74 36.07 -24.38
C MET A 679 -3.35 35.48 -23.10
N PHE A 680 -4.20 34.45 -23.23
CA PHE A 680 -4.92 33.78 -22.15
C PHE A 680 -4.58 32.27 -22.10
N PRO A 681 -3.45 31.89 -21.48
CA PRO A 681 -3.01 30.49 -21.44
C PRO A 681 -4.04 29.57 -20.75
N GLU A 682 -4.76 30.10 -19.76
CA GLU A 682 -5.84 29.46 -19.01
C GLU A 682 -7.13 29.21 -19.82
N GLY A 683 -7.20 29.72 -21.05
CA GLY A 683 -8.33 29.54 -21.94
C GLY A 683 -9.65 30.04 -21.35
N GLY A 684 -10.70 29.22 -21.41
CA GLY A 684 -12.03 29.58 -20.90
C GLY A 684 -12.08 29.90 -19.40
N PHE A 685 -11.12 29.41 -18.62
CA PHE A 685 -11.04 29.72 -17.18
C PHE A 685 -10.72 31.18 -16.90
N ALA A 686 -9.93 31.85 -17.75
CA ALA A 686 -9.64 33.28 -17.59
C ALA A 686 -10.92 34.14 -17.61
N LEU A 687 -11.89 33.75 -18.44
CA LEU A 687 -13.20 34.41 -18.54
C LEU A 687 -14.07 34.14 -17.29
N VAL A 688 -14.03 32.91 -16.76
CA VAL A 688 -14.72 32.53 -15.51
C VAL A 688 -14.14 33.28 -14.31
N SER A 689 -12.81 33.32 -14.19
CA SER A 689 -12.07 34.00 -13.13
C SER A 689 -12.34 35.51 -13.14
N TYR A 690 -12.36 36.13 -14.32
CA TYR A 690 -12.71 37.55 -14.47
C TYR A 690 -14.16 37.84 -14.06
N PHE A 691 -15.11 37.01 -14.49
CA PHE A 691 -16.52 37.16 -14.09
C PHE A 691 -16.69 37.06 -12.57
N ILE A 692 -16.06 36.08 -11.94
CA ILE A 692 -16.09 35.92 -10.47
C ILE A 692 -15.49 37.16 -9.78
N GLY A 693 -14.34 37.63 -10.24
CA GLY A 693 -13.69 38.84 -9.71
C GLY A 693 -14.60 40.07 -9.81
N LYS A 694 -15.22 40.30 -10.98
CA LYS A 694 -16.15 41.42 -11.21
C LYS A 694 -17.37 41.35 -10.28
N CYS A 695 -17.99 40.18 -10.11
CA CYS A 695 -19.10 40.00 -9.17
C CYS A 695 -18.69 40.30 -7.72
N ASN A 696 -17.49 39.85 -7.32
CA ASN A 696 -17.00 40.07 -5.96
C ASN A 696 -16.75 41.56 -5.69
N GLU A 697 -16.16 42.30 -6.64
CA GLU A 697 -15.95 43.75 -6.54
C GLU A 697 -17.27 44.55 -6.47
N GLU A 698 -18.28 44.13 -7.24
CA GLU A 698 -19.60 44.75 -7.22
C GLU A 698 -20.30 44.55 -5.87
N LEU A 699 -20.27 43.33 -5.34
CA LEU A 699 -20.79 43.00 -4.00
C LEU A 699 -20.06 43.78 -2.90
N LEU A 700 -18.74 43.86 -2.97
CA LEU A 700 -17.92 44.63 -2.02
C LEU A 700 -18.33 46.11 -2.00
N THR A 701 -18.61 46.69 -3.17
CA THR A 701 -19.04 48.09 -3.28
C THR A 701 -20.43 48.29 -2.67
N GLN A 702 -21.36 47.35 -2.88
CA GLN A 702 -22.69 47.37 -2.27
C GLN A 702 -22.62 47.24 -0.74
N MET A 703 -21.83 46.29 -0.23
CA MET A 703 -21.61 46.10 1.22
C MET A 703 -20.99 47.34 1.89
N LYS A 704 -20.01 47.98 1.25
CA LYS A 704 -19.40 49.23 1.74
C LYS A 704 -20.41 50.38 1.82
N THR A 705 -21.32 50.46 0.85
CA THR A 705 -22.34 51.51 0.79
C THR A 705 -23.41 51.30 1.88
N GLU A 706 -23.84 50.06 2.09
CA GLU A 706 -24.88 49.71 3.08
C GLU A 706 -24.39 49.85 4.54
N THR A 707 -23.10 49.59 4.79
CA THR A 707 -22.51 49.57 6.14
C THR A 707 -21.73 50.84 6.50
N ASP A 708 -21.72 51.87 5.63
CA ASP A 708 -20.89 53.08 5.76
C ASP A 708 -19.39 52.73 5.98
N ASN A 709 -18.81 51.98 5.05
CA ASN A 709 -17.45 51.41 5.13
C ASN A 709 -17.22 50.57 6.41
N GLY A 710 -18.23 49.79 6.83
CA GLY A 710 -18.15 48.94 8.02
C GLY A 710 -18.22 49.68 9.36
N ARG A 711 -18.68 50.94 9.37
CA ARG A 711 -18.88 51.76 10.58
C ARG A 711 -20.24 51.52 11.25
N LYS A 712 -21.24 51.06 10.50
CA LYS A 712 -22.56 50.67 11.02
C LYS A 712 -22.72 49.15 10.89
N ALA A 713 -22.94 48.48 12.02
CA ALA A 713 -23.29 47.07 12.03
C ALA A 713 -24.75 46.89 11.58
N PRO A 714 -25.06 45.88 10.75
CA PRO A 714 -26.43 45.59 10.32
C PRO A 714 -27.32 45.17 11.50
N HIS A 715 -28.62 45.47 11.41
CA HIS A 715 -29.58 45.16 12.50
C HIS A 715 -29.81 43.66 12.71
N ASN A 716 -29.66 42.83 11.67
CA ASN A 716 -29.81 41.38 11.73
C ASN A 716 -28.71 40.71 10.90
N HIS A 717 -27.76 40.05 11.57
CA HIS A 717 -26.58 39.48 10.94
C HIS A 717 -26.92 38.34 9.96
N ILE A 718 -27.89 37.48 10.29
CA ILE A 718 -28.25 36.33 9.45
C ILE A 718 -28.93 36.81 8.17
N GLU A 719 -29.83 37.79 8.29
CA GLU A 719 -30.53 38.39 7.14
C GLU A 719 -29.56 39.10 6.20
N PHE A 720 -28.54 39.76 6.74
CA PHE A 720 -27.45 40.35 5.96
C PHE A 720 -26.67 39.27 5.16
N LEU A 721 -26.29 38.17 5.81
CA LEU A 721 -25.60 37.06 5.14
C LEU A 721 -26.47 36.43 4.04
N VAL A 722 -27.74 36.15 4.32
CA VAL A 722 -28.70 35.58 3.35
C VAL A 722 -28.85 36.50 2.13
N ASN A 723 -28.99 37.81 2.36
CA ASN A 723 -29.17 38.79 1.28
C ASN A 723 -27.96 38.84 0.34
N PHE A 724 -26.74 38.96 0.87
CA PHE A 724 -25.55 39.06 0.02
C PHE A 724 -25.16 37.74 -0.66
N VAL A 725 -25.47 36.59 -0.05
CA VAL A 725 -25.36 35.29 -0.74
C VAL A 725 -26.39 35.16 -1.86
N ARG A 726 -27.62 35.63 -1.65
CA ARG A 726 -28.67 35.65 -2.68
C ARG A 726 -28.26 36.53 -3.86
N ILE A 727 -27.85 37.77 -3.62
CA ILE A 727 -27.38 38.70 -4.66
C ILE A 727 -26.23 38.08 -5.47
N ARG A 728 -25.27 37.42 -4.80
CA ARG A 728 -24.15 36.73 -5.49
C ARG A 728 -24.63 35.63 -6.43
N LEU A 729 -25.64 34.86 -6.05
CA LEU A 729 -26.19 33.77 -6.85
C LEU A 729 -27.10 34.28 -7.98
N GLU A 730 -27.82 35.38 -7.75
CA GLU A 730 -28.63 36.05 -8.76
C GLU A 730 -27.78 36.58 -9.93
N MET A 731 -26.57 37.07 -9.66
CA MET A 731 -25.61 37.50 -10.70
C MET A 731 -25.23 36.37 -11.68
N ILE A 732 -25.39 35.09 -11.29
CA ILE A 732 -25.09 33.92 -12.14
C ILE A 732 -26.26 33.59 -13.09
N LEU A 733 -27.48 34.01 -12.76
CA LEU A 733 -28.70 33.62 -13.49
C LEU A 733 -28.65 33.88 -15.01
N PRO A 734 -28.08 35.00 -15.52
CA PRO A 734 -27.95 35.24 -16.96
C PRO A 734 -27.11 34.18 -17.69
N TYR A 735 -26.23 33.48 -16.96
CA TYR A 735 -25.29 32.48 -17.47
C TYR A 735 -25.64 31.05 -17.05
N LYS A 736 -26.79 30.83 -16.37
CA LYS A 736 -27.20 29.53 -15.80
C LYS A 736 -27.13 28.37 -16.81
N SER A 737 -27.48 28.60 -18.07
CA SER A 737 -27.48 27.57 -19.13
C SER A 737 -26.10 26.97 -19.40
N GLN A 738 -25.03 27.75 -19.21
CA GLN A 738 -23.64 27.34 -19.44
C GLN A 738 -22.83 27.27 -18.14
N TRP A 739 -23.45 27.53 -16.98
CA TRP A 739 -22.73 27.61 -15.70
C TRP A 739 -22.14 26.26 -15.23
N ALA A 740 -22.76 25.14 -15.62
CA ALA A 740 -22.19 23.81 -15.37
C ALA A 740 -20.80 23.63 -16.04
N GLN A 741 -20.57 24.27 -17.18
CA GLN A 741 -19.26 24.30 -17.85
C GLN A 741 -18.24 25.14 -17.08
N ALA A 742 -18.65 26.27 -16.49
CA ALA A 742 -17.79 27.08 -15.62
C ALA A 742 -17.38 26.32 -14.35
N ILE A 743 -18.32 25.61 -13.71
CA ILE A 743 -18.02 24.77 -12.53
C ILE A 743 -17.01 23.67 -12.88
N ALA A 744 -17.13 23.05 -14.07
CA ALA A 744 -16.17 22.05 -14.52
C ALA A 744 -14.75 22.63 -14.71
N LEU A 745 -14.65 23.86 -15.22
CA LEU A 745 -13.37 24.57 -15.37
C LEU A 745 -12.76 24.98 -14.02
N ILE A 746 -13.60 25.38 -13.05
CA ILE A 746 -13.19 25.70 -11.66
C ILE A 746 -12.66 24.45 -10.94
N ALA A 747 -13.27 23.29 -11.19
CA ALA A 747 -12.92 22.02 -10.53
C ALA A 747 -11.61 21.38 -11.06
N LEU A 748 -11.00 21.91 -12.12
CA LEU A 748 -9.72 21.41 -12.62
C LEU A 748 -8.60 21.70 -11.61
N PRO A 749 -7.70 20.72 -11.31
CA PRO A 749 -6.66 20.89 -10.28
C PRO A 749 -5.77 22.12 -10.44
N GLN A 750 -5.48 22.51 -11.69
CA GLN A 750 -4.66 23.68 -12.04
C GLN A 750 -5.35 25.03 -11.76
N ASN A 751 -6.69 25.04 -11.66
CA ASN A 751 -7.52 26.24 -11.49
C ASN A 751 -8.11 26.35 -10.07
N ALA A 752 -8.21 25.22 -9.37
CA ALA A 752 -8.90 25.10 -8.08
C ALA A 752 -8.34 26.03 -7.00
N ALA A 753 -7.01 26.22 -6.93
CA ALA A 753 -6.39 27.10 -5.95
C ALA A 753 -6.80 28.58 -6.13
N THR A 754 -6.80 29.08 -7.37
CA THR A 754 -7.17 30.46 -7.71
C THR A 754 -8.65 30.72 -7.43
N SER A 755 -9.53 29.79 -7.82
CA SER A 755 -10.97 29.93 -7.55
C SER A 755 -11.33 29.80 -6.07
N LEU A 756 -10.62 28.95 -5.33
CA LEU A 756 -10.81 28.84 -3.87
C LEU A 756 -10.40 30.13 -3.17
N ALA A 757 -9.28 30.75 -3.58
CA ALA A 757 -8.85 32.04 -3.06
C ALA A 757 -9.92 33.12 -3.30
N GLN A 758 -10.45 33.25 -4.52
CA GLN A 758 -11.51 34.21 -4.85
C GLN A 758 -12.80 34.00 -4.03
N LEU A 759 -13.16 32.74 -3.75
CA LEU A 759 -14.33 32.41 -2.92
C LEU A 759 -14.10 32.77 -1.45
N LEU A 760 -12.94 32.41 -0.89
CA LEU A 760 -12.61 32.69 0.50
C LEU A 760 -12.47 34.19 0.77
N THR A 761 -11.92 34.96 -0.17
CA THR A 761 -11.88 36.43 -0.07
C THR A 761 -13.28 37.04 -0.03
N LEU A 762 -14.19 36.62 -0.91
CA LEU A 762 -15.58 37.11 -0.88
C LEU A 762 -16.28 36.77 0.43
N VAL A 763 -16.10 35.55 0.92
CA VAL A 763 -16.68 35.09 2.18
C VAL A 763 -16.13 35.89 3.37
N ASP A 764 -14.83 36.19 3.37
CA ASP A 764 -14.21 37.04 4.38
C ASP A 764 -14.77 38.47 4.35
N ASP A 765 -14.94 39.05 3.15
CA ASP A 765 -15.59 40.37 2.98
C ASP A 765 -17.03 40.36 3.51
N ILE A 766 -17.85 39.36 3.15
CA ILE A 766 -19.24 39.23 3.62
C ILE A 766 -19.28 39.13 5.15
N CYS A 767 -18.42 38.30 5.76
CA CYS A 767 -18.33 38.20 7.22
C CYS A 767 -17.90 39.53 7.85
N TYR A 768 -16.87 40.19 7.32
CA TYR A 768 -16.35 41.46 7.82
C TYR A 768 -17.41 42.58 7.83
N TYR A 769 -18.11 42.77 6.72
CA TYR A 769 -19.17 43.79 6.62
C TYR A 769 -20.46 43.41 7.36
N SER A 770 -20.67 42.12 7.63
CA SER A 770 -21.75 41.68 8.53
C SER A 770 -21.51 42.07 9.99
N GLY A 771 -20.31 42.55 10.35
CA GLY A 771 -19.93 42.93 11.72
C GLY A 771 -19.08 41.89 12.45
N ASP A 772 -18.66 40.80 11.80
CA ASP A 772 -17.74 39.80 12.38
C ASP A 772 -16.34 40.39 12.53
N ARG A 773 -15.89 40.58 13.78
CA ARG A 773 -14.56 41.10 14.15
C ARG A 773 -13.69 40.05 14.84
N SER A 774 -14.09 38.79 14.75
CA SER A 774 -13.46 37.70 15.48
C SER A 774 -12.06 37.40 14.93
N VAL A 775 -11.18 36.83 15.76
CA VAL A 775 -9.78 36.50 15.41
C VAL A 775 -9.38 35.12 15.96
N ASP A 776 -10.37 34.32 16.35
CA ASP A 776 -10.27 33.03 17.04
C ASP A 776 -10.57 31.85 16.09
N ILE A 777 -10.53 30.60 16.58
CA ILE A 777 -10.80 29.39 15.76
C ILE A 777 -12.19 29.43 15.10
N GLU A 778 -13.14 30.13 15.72
CA GLU A 778 -14.46 30.36 15.16
C GLU A 778 -14.42 31.22 13.87
N TRP A 779 -13.39 32.05 13.69
CA TRP A 779 -13.12 32.79 12.45
C TRP A 779 -13.07 31.88 11.23
N TYR A 780 -12.31 30.79 11.30
CA TYR A 780 -12.16 29.82 10.21
C TYR A 780 -13.46 29.02 9.99
N THR A 781 -14.10 28.60 11.08
CA THR A 781 -15.31 27.79 11.05
C THR A 781 -16.47 28.53 10.38
N ARG A 782 -16.67 29.82 10.71
CA ARG A 782 -17.72 30.66 10.13
C ARG A 782 -17.54 30.86 8.62
N ARG A 783 -16.29 31.08 8.18
CA ARG A 783 -15.96 31.30 6.76
C ARG A 783 -16.09 30.02 5.94
N ILE A 784 -15.59 28.88 6.43
CA ILE A 784 -15.73 27.59 5.75
C ILE A 784 -17.20 27.17 5.69
N GLY A 785 -17.96 27.39 6.77
CA GLY A 785 -19.39 27.12 6.82
C GLY A 785 -20.17 27.96 5.80
N LEU A 786 -19.94 29.27 5.76
CA LEU A 786 -20.58 30.17 4.80
C LEU A 786 -20.22 29.81 3.35
N ALA A 787 -18.94 29.53 3.06
CA ALA A 787 -18.49 29.08 1.74
C ALA A 787 -19.20 27.79 1.28
N THR A 788 -19.42 26.87 2.22
CA THR A 788 -20.09 25.59 1.97
C THR A 788 -21.57 25.79 1.67
N VAL A 789 -22.28 26.60 2.46
CA VAL A 789 -23.68 26.95 2.22
C VAL A 789 -23.85 27.64 0.86
N MET A 790 -22.96 28.58 0.51
CA MET A 790 -22.96 29.24 -0.79
C MET A 790 -22.81 28.24 -1.95
N LYS A 791 -21.87 27.29 -1.84
CA LYS A 791 -21.62 26.29 -2.89
C LYS A 791 -22.70 25.22 -3.00
N MET A 792 -23.26 24.77 -1.88
CA MET A 792 -24.43 23.87 -1.89
C MET A 792 -25.64 24.54 -2.55
N THR A 793 -25.88 25.81 -2.25
CA THR A 793 -26.98 26.57 -2.84
C THR A 793 -26.76 26.81 -4.34
N GLU A 794 -25.51 27.09 -4.76
CA GLU A 794 -25.15 27.21 -6.18
C GLU A 794 -25.44 25.91 -6.96
N LEU A 795 -25.11 24.75 -6.40
CA LEU A 795 -25.40 23.45 -7.02
C LEU A 795 -26.89 23.13 -7.04
N TYR A 796 -27.62 23.44 -5.97
CA TYR A 796 -29.07 23.28 -5.90
C TYR A 796 -29.78 24.17 -6.94
N MET A 797 -29.33 25.41 -7.11
CA MET A 797 -29.85 26.37 -8.09
C MET A 797 -29.80 25.85 -9.53
N LEU A 798 -28.82 25.01 -9.88
CA LEU A 798 -28.70 24.40 -11.20
C LEU A 798 -29.74 23.32 -11.45
N GLN A 799 -30.19 22.63 -10.40
CA GLN A 799 -31.19 21.57 -10.47
C GLN A 799 -32.62 22.09 -10.31
N ASP A 800 -32.78 23.26 -9.70
CA ASP A 800 -34.07 23.88 -9.46
C ASP A 800 -34.76 24.34 -10.76
N LYS A 801 -36.01 23.90 -10.91
CA LYS A 801 -36.93 24.21 -12.01
C LYS A 801 -38.14 25.04 -11.55
N SER A 802 -38.19 25.43 -10.28
CA SER A 802 -39.27 26.25 -9.72
C SER A 802 -39.27 27.66 -10.33
N PRO A 803 -40.45 28.32 -10.43
CA PRO A 803 -40.52 29.69 -10.94
C PRO A 803 -39.70 30.63 -10.05
N GLN A 804 -38.84 31.44 -10.69
CA GLN A 804 -37.91 32.36 -10.01
C GLN A 804 -36.96 31.70 -8.98
N HIS A 805 -36.76 30.38 -9.09
CA HIS A 805 -35.89 29.61 -8.19
C HIS A 805 -36.31 29.68 -6.72
N ASN A 806 -37.62 29.78 -6.48
CA ASN A 806 -38.18 29.90 -5.13
C ASN A 806 -37.72 28.76 -4.19
N ASN A 807 -37.57 27.54 -4.70
CA ASN A 807 -37.08 26.41 -3.90
C ASN A 807 -35.61 26.57 -3.51
N THR A 808 -34.79 27.20 -4.36
CA THR A 808 -33.39 27.53 -4.06
C THR A 808 -33.28 28.54 -2.92
N TRP A 809 -34.16 29.55 -2.91
CA TRP A 809 -34.13 30.58 -1.86
C TRP A 809 -34.63 30.06 -0.52
N VAL A 810 -35.67 29.21 -0.53
CA VAL A 810 -36.10 28.48 0.68
C VAL A 810 -35.00 27.54 1.17
N PHE A 811 -34.28 26.87 0.26
CA PHE A 811 -33.14 26.03 0.63
C PHE A 811 -32.02 26.85 1.30
N LEU A 812 -31.68 28.02 0.75
CA LEU A 812 -30.69 28.93 1.32
C LEU A 812 -31.08 29.41 2.72
N GLU A 813 -32.33 29.84 2.91
CA GLU A 813 -32.85 30.29 4.21
C GLU A 813 -32.78 29.17 5.25
N ASN A 814 -33.24 27.95 4.91
CA ASN A 814 -33.17 26.80 5.81
C ASN A 814 -31.72 26.42 6.19
N ARG A 815 -30.78 26.48 5.23
CA ARG A 815 -29.36 26.18 5.50
C ARG A 815 -28.69 27.27 6.34
N MET A 816 -29.08 28.53 6.18
CA MET A 816 -28.58 29.65 6.98
C MET A 816 -29.15 29.64 8.40
N ASP A 817 -30.39 29.20 8.59
CA ASP A 817 -30.98 28.99 9.92
C ASP A 817 -30.31 27.83 10.66
N GLU A 818 -30.03 26.71 9.96
CA GLU A 818 -29.24 25.61 10.52
C GLU A 818 -27.81 26.06 10.86
N PHE A 819 -27.18 26.86 10.01
CA PHE A 819 -25.86 27.45 10.28
C PHE A 819 -25.88 28.38 11.50
N GLY A 820 -26.93 29.19 11.68
CA GLY A 820 -27.13 30.03 12.86
C GLY A 820 -27.37 29.24 14.15
N GLN A 821 -28.19 28.18 14.09
CA GLN A 821 -28.41 27.26 15.22
C GLN A 821 -27.13 26.52 15.60
N LEU A 822 -26.36 26.07 14.61
CA LEU A 822 -25.06 25.44 14.82
C LEU A 822 -24.06 26.41 15.45
N GLN A 823 -24.02 27.69 15.07
CA GLN A 823 -23.18 28.69 15.76
C GLN A 823 -23.55 28.87 17.23
N THR A 824 -24.84 28.83 17.55
CA THR A 824 -25.34 28.94 18.94
C THR A 824 -24.94 27.70 19.76
N ILE A 825 -24.96 26.52 19.14
CA ILE A 825 -24.47 25.26 19.73
C ILE A 825 -22.92 25.26 19.83
N PHE A 826 -22.21 25.81 18.84
CA PHE A 826 -20.75 25.91 18.81
C PHE A 826 -20.19 26.83 19.89
N SER A 827 -20.94 27.84 20.33
CA SER A 827 -20.60 28.64 21.52
C SER A 827 -20.67 27.87 22.85
N GLN A 828 -21.21 26.64 22.85
CA GLN A 828 -21.41 25.82 24.05
C GLN A 828 -20.60 24.51 24.05
N THR A 829 -19.91 24.15 22.96
CA THR A 829 -19.14 22.89 22.85
C THR A 829 -17.90 23.06 21.97
N GLU A 830 -16.72 22.77 22.52
CA GLU A 830 -15.39 22.96 21.88
C GLU A 830 -15.03 21.95 20.77
N ASP A 831 -15.86 20.94 20.47
CA ASP A 831 -15.58 19.91 19.44
C ASP A 831 -16.36 20.17 18.14
N VAL A 832 -15.70 20.78 17.14
CA VAL A 832 -16.42 21.45 16.02
C VAL A 832 -16.11 20.92 14.61
N THR A 833 -15.05 20.16 14.40
CA THR A 833 -14.68 19.70 13.03
C THR A 833 -15.44 18.45 12.56
N GLN A 834 -15.87 17.59 13.49
CA GLN A 834 -16.45 16.28 13.16
C GLN A 834 -17.94 16.35 12.80
N THR A 835 -18.68 17.28 13.39
CA THR A 835 -20.11 17.52 13.11
C THR A 835 -20.32 18.13 11.72
N PHE A 836 -19.41 19.01 11.30
CA PHE A 836 -19.42 19.63 9.98
C PHE A 836 -19.13 18.60 8.86
N GLN A 837 -18.17 17.69 9.08
CA GLN A 837 -17.88 16.57 8.16
C GLN A 837 -19.04 15.57 8.06
N ASN A 838 -19.70 15.25 9.18
CA ASN A 838 -20.81 14.31 9.19
C ASN A 838 -22.05 14.85 8.47
N SER A 839 -22.33 16.15 8.56
CA SER A 839 -23.44 16.77 7.82
C SER A 839 -23.17 16.89 6.31
N LEU A 840 -21.89 17.05 5.92
CA LEU A 840 -21.45 17.01 4.52
C LEU A 840 -21.55 15.59 3.93
N ASN A 841 -21.19 14.57 4.72
CA ASN A 841 -21.27 13.16 4.32
C ASN A 841 -22.72 12.66 4.24
N SER A 842 -23.62 13.11 5.13
CA SER A 842 -25.03 12.71 5.09
C SER A 842 -25.80 13.27 3.88
N ALA A 843 -25.37 14.40 3.32
CA ALA A 843 -26.01 15.02 2.16
C ALA A 843 -25.56 14.43 0.82
N PHE A 844 -24.38 13.80 0.76
CA PHE A 844 -23.87 13.13 -0.45
C PHE A 844 -24.36 11.68 -0.60
N ILE A 845 -24.96 11.10 0.43
CA ILE A 845 -25.57 9.77 0.38
C ILE A 845 -27.07 9.94 0.11
N THR A 846 -27.42 10.28 -1.12
CA THR A 846 -28.78 10.00 -1.61
C THR A 846 -28.72 9.66 -3.10
N ASN A 847 -28.08 8.53 -3.38
CA ASN A 847 -28.46 7.55 -4.39
C ASN A 847 -27.24 6.66 -4.65
N ASN A 848 -27.22 5.48 -4.03
CA ASN A 848 -26.80 4.26 -4.72
C ASN A 848 -27.30 3.03 -3.95
N GLU A 849 -27.78 2.07 -4.73
CA GLU A 849 -28.39 0.79 -4.38
C GLU A 849 -27.51 0.01 -3.38
N THR A 850 -28.11 -0.54 -2.31
CA THR A 850 -27.39 -1.39 -1.34
C THR A 850 -28.08 -2.74 -1.23
N LEU A 851 -27.31 -3.80 -1.52
CA LEU A 851 -27.63 -5.20 -1.23
C LEU A 851 -27.81 -5.40 0.29
N ALA A 852 -28.83 -6.14 0.71
CA ALA A 852 -29.14 -6.33 2.13
C ALA A 852 -28.27 -7.40 2.82
N PHE A 853 -27.64 -7.08 3.97
CA PHE A 853 -26.81 -7.98 4.81
C PHE A 853 -27.28 -8.00 6.28
N TYR A 854 -26.97 -9.08 7.03
CA TYR A 854 -27.18 -9.16 8.49
C TYR A 854 -25.88 -8.82 9.25
N LEU A 855 -26.03 -8.05 10.34
CA LEU A 855 -24.96 -7.60 11.22
C LEU A 855 -25.07 -8.30 12.59
N LYS A 856 -24.03 -9.06 13.01
CA LYS A 856 -23.90 -9.55 14.39
C LYS A 856 -22.81 -8.74 15.11
N LEU A 857 -23.18 -8.02 16.17
CA LEU A 857 -22.30 -7.20 17.02
C LEU A 857 -21.98 -7.98 18.31
N TYR A 858 -20.70 -8.07 18.65
CA TYR A 858 -20.26 -8.58 19.96
C TYR A 858 -19.82 -7.41 20.86
N GLU A 859 -20.38 -7.33 22.06
CA GLU A 859 -19.88 -6.44 23.11
C GLU A 859 -18.78 -7.16 23.92
N MET A 860 -17.69 -6.45 24.21
CA MET A 860 -16.48 -7.01 24.81
C MET A 860 -16.51 -6.84 26.33
N GLU A 861 -16.94 -7.87 27.06
CA GLU A 861 -16.85 -7.95 28.53
C GLU A 861 -16.01 -9.16 29.01
N GLU A 862 -15.47 -9.05 30.24
CA GLU A 862 -14.48 -9.95 30.88
C GLU A 862 -14.82 -11.45 30.92
N GLY A 863 -16.06 -11.87 30.66
CA GLY A 863 -16.50 -13.27 30.82
C GLY A 863 -15.97 -14.28 29.79
N ILE A 864 -15.34 -13.81 28.70
CA ILE A 864 -14.82 -14.67 27.60
C ILE A 864 -13.35 -15.06 27.83
N CYS A 865 -12.70 -14.48 28.85
CA CYS A 865 -11.27 -14.61 29.09
C CYS A 865 -10.91 -15.82 29.95
N ASP A 866 -11.11 -17.04 29.42
CA ASP A 866 -10.39 -18.22 29.90
C ASP A 866 -9.35 -18.62 28.83
N GLY A 867 -8.06 -18.53 29.20
CA GLY A 867 -6.85 -18.42 28.36
C GLY A 867 -6.55 -19.50 27.30
N THR A 868 -7.53 -20.28 26.84
CA THR A 868 -7.40 -21.26 25.75
C THR A 868 -7.99 -20.79 24.42
N GLU A 869 -8.80 -19.73 24.40
CA GLU A 869 -9.42 -19.18 23.17
C GLU A 869 -8.48 -18.31 22.32
N LEU A 870 -7.40 -17.79 22.92
CA LEU A 870 -6.53 -16.82 22.25
C LEU A 870 -5.44 -17.41 21.36
N GLU A 871 -4.86 -18.56 21.71
CA GLU A 871 -3.96 -19.31 20.81
C GLU A 871 -4.69 -19.84 19.56
N LEU A 872 -6.03 -19.90 19.61
CA LEU A 872 -6.86 -20.35 18.49
C LEU A 872 -7.10 -19.28 17.43
N GLY A 873 -7.05 -17.99 17.79
CA GLY A 873 -7.23 -16.87 16.86
C GLY A 873 -6.13 -16.79 15.79
N THR A 874 -4.88 -17.05 16.16
CA THR A 874 -3.72 -16.96 15.27
C THR A 874 -3.62 -18.14 14.30
N ARG A 875 -4.12 -19.33 14.67
CA ARG A 875 -4.15 -20.53 13.81
C ARG A 875 -5.38 -20.62 12.88
N ARG A 876 -6.41 -19.76 13.05
CA ARG A 876 -7.61 -19.68 12.18
C ARG A 876 -7.33 -19.31 10.71
N ARG A 877 -6.10 -18.90 10.36
CA ARG A 877 -5.71 -18.42 9.01
C ARG A 877 -5.86 -19.45 7.87
N LYS A 878 -5.88 -20.76 8.14
CA LYS A 878 -5.82 -21.78 7.06
C LYS A 878 -7.17 -22.23 6.50
N THR A 879 -8.30 -21.91 7.12
CA THR A 879 -9.57 -22.62 6.82
C THR A 879 -10.80 -21.74 6.56
N THR A 880 -10.68 -20.41 6.62
CA THR A 880 -11.85 -19.51 6.66
C THR A 880 -12.29 -18.89 5.33
N ALA A 881 -11.80 -19.34 4.17
CA ALA A 881 -12.08 -18.63 2.90
C ALA A 881 -13.51 -18.77 2.32
N ARG A 882 -14.51 -19.15 3.11
CA ARG A 882 -15.92 -19.21 2.66
C ARG A 882 -17.00 -18.68 3.60
N TYR A 883 -16.68 -18.18 4.81
CA TYR A 883 -17.74 -17.95 5.80
C TYR A 883 -17.62 -16.62 6.56
N GLY A 884 -18.29 -15.59 6.04
CA GLY A 884 -18.65 -14.33 6.70
C GLY A 884 -17.49 -13.39 7.02
N GLU A 885 -17.60 -12.15 6.59
CA GLU A 885 -16.59 -11.11 6.83
C GLU A 885 -16.56 -10.78 8.32
N VAL A 886 -15.39 -10.72 8.96
CA VAL A 886 -15.26 -10.21 10.32
C VAL A 886 -14.42 -8.95 10.27
N PHE A 887 -15.02 -7.81 10.58
CA PHE A 887 -14.36 -6.52 10.69
C PHE A 887 -14.18 -6.17 12.16
N LEU A 888 -13.05 -5.57 12.51
CA LEU A 888 -12.98 -4.73 13.70
C LEU A 888 -13.56 -3.38 13.31
N VAL A 889 -14.72 -3.04 13.83
CA VAL A 889 -15.39 -1.77 13.54
C VAL A 889 -15.33 -0.88 14.76
N ARG A 890 -14.85 0.33 14.55
CA ARG A 890 -15.05 1.44 15.48
C ARG A 890 -16.29 2.17 14.99
N LYS A 891 -17.32 2.32 15.83
CA LYS A 891 -18.53 3.04 15.47
C LYS A 891 -18.15 4.52 15.23
N GLU A 892 -18.29 5.00 13.99
CA GLU A 892 -17.93 6.38 13.62
C GLU A 892 -18.89 7.45 14.18
N SER A 893 -20.00 7.05 14.80
CA SER A 893 -20.96 7.96 15.43
C SER A 893 -21.22 7.60 16.90
N GLY A 894 -20.70 8.45 17.78
CA GLY A 894 -20.88 8.39 19.24
C GLY A 894 -19.53 8.30 19.95
N ASN A 895 -19.40 9.08 21.03
CA ASN A 895 -18.22 9.14 21.89
C ASN A 895 -18.00 7.76 22.55
N THR A 896 -17.32 6.86 21.84
CA THR A 896 -17.04 5.50 22.32
C THR A 896 -15.63 5.48 22.87
N ASN A 897 -15.54 5.47 24.21
CA ASN A 897 -14.33 5.26 24.99
C ASN A 897 -13.61 3.95 24.58
N ASN A 898 -12.85 3.98 23.48
CA ASN A 898 -11.92 2.91 23.09
C ASN A 898 -12.50 1.47 23.01
N LYS A 899 -13.82 1.29 22.88
CA LYS A 899 -14.44 -0.03 22.67
C LYS A 899 -14.20 -0.49 21.23
N SER A 900 -13.71 -1.71 21.06
CA SER A 900 -13.53 -2.37 19.77
C SER A 900 -14.64 -3.39 19.55
N TYR A 901 -15.40 -3.28 18.46
CA TYR A 901 -16.46 -4.23 18.12
C TYR A 901 -15.95 -5.21 17.06
N ALA A 902 -16.17 -6.51 17.28
CA ALA A 902 -16.01 -7.50 16.21
C ALA A 902 -17.35 -7.60 15.46
N MET A 903 -17.40 -7.08 14.24
CA MET A 903 -18.55 -7.11 13.35
C MET A 903 -18.45 -8.31 12.43
N LYS A 904 -19.38 -9.25 12.48
CA LYS A 904 -19.47 -10.32 11.48
C LYS A 904 -20.58 -10.01 10.48
N VAL A 905 -20.22 -9.83 9.20
CA VAL A 905 -21.16 -9.71 8.07
C VAL A 905 -21.42 -11.10 7.53
N THR A 906 -22.69 -11.51 7.55
CA THR A 906 -23.14 -12.75 6.94
C THR A 906 -24.25 -12.45 5.94
N ASN A 907 -24.27 -13.19 4.83
CA ASN A 907 -25.43 -13.13 3.94
C ASN A 907 -26.68 -13.51 4.72
N LYS A 908 -27.82 -13.00 4.25
CA LYS A 908 -29.12 -13.30 4.81
C LYS A 908 -29.45 -14.78 4.64
N TYR A 909 -29.59 -15.48 5.76
CA TYR A 909 -29.96 -16.90 5.81
C TYR A 909 -31.13 -17.09 6.77
N GLN A 910 -31.99 -18.05 6.46
CA GLN A 910 -33.19 -18.33 7.24
C GLN A 910 -32.92 -19.46 8.24
N MET A 911 -33.40 -19.36 9.48
CA MET A 911 -33.21 -20.42 10.49
C MET A 911 -34.04 -21.66 10.15
N VAL A 912 -33.42 -22.85 10.22
CA VAL A 912 -34.12 -24.14 10.04
C VAL A 912 -35.14 -24.37 11.15
N GLU A 913 -34.84 -23.97 12.39
CA GLU A 913 -35.69 -24.17 13.57
C GLU A 913 -37.07 -23.48 13.46
N LYS A 914 -37.11 -22.21 13.02
CA LYS A 914 -38.38 -21.47 12.90
C LYS A 914 -39.25 -22.05 11.80
N GLU A 915 -38.66 -22.46 10.67
CA GLU A 915 -39.43 -23.14 9.61
C GLU A 915 -39.86 -24.54 10.06
N PHE A 916 -39.03 -25.25 10.82
CA PHE A 916 -39.40 -26.52 11.44
C PHE A 916 -40.65 -26.40 12.32
N HIS A 917 -40.71 -25.37 13.15
CA HIS A 917 -41.90 -25.07 13.95
C HIS A 917 -43.07 -24.55 13.11
N ALA A 918 -42.82 -23.74 12.07
CA ALA A 918 -43.86 -23.23 11.18
C ALA A 918 -44.52 -24.33 10.33
N GLU A 919 -43.73 -25.29 9.82
CA GLU A 919 -44.21 -26.43 9.05
C GLU A 919 -44.91 -27.45 9.97
N SER A 920 -44.37 -27.68 11.18
CA SER A 920 -45.06 -28.45 12.23
C SER A 920 -46.42 -27.83 12.60
N ALA A 921 -46.51 -26.50 12.67
CA ALA A 921 -47.73 -25.77 12.98
C ALA A 921 -48.73 -25.71 11.80
N ARG A 922 -48.25 -25.70 10.55
CA ARG A 922 -49.11 -25.62 9.34
C ARG A 922 -49.68 -26.96 8.91
N ASN A 923 -48.99 -28.09 9.14
CA ASN A 923 -49.32 -29.37 8.52
C ASN A 923 -49.60 -30.53 9.50
N GLU A 924 -49.58 -30.33 10.83
CA GLU A 924 -49.68 -31.42 11.84
C GLU A 924 -48.70 -32.60 11.60
N ARG A 925 -47.66 -32.42 10.75
CA ARG A 925 -46.77 -33.48 10.29
C ARG A 925 -45.32 -33.04 10.40
N GLN A 926 -44.53 -33.89 11.05
CA GLN A 926 -43.06 -33.86 11.14
C GLN A 926 -42.42 -33.97 9.74
N PHE A 927 -41.16 -33.55 9.59
CA PHE A 927 -40.43 -33.74 8.32
C PHE A 927 -40.41 -35.21 7.92
N SER A 928 -40.60 -35.49 6.63
CA SER A 928 -40.50 -36.86 6.12
C SER A 928 -39.06 -37.35 6.16
N GLU A 929 -38.86 -38.66 6.27
CA GLU A 929 -37.52 -39.26 6.28
C GLU A 929 -36.71 -38.89 5.03
N ASP A 930 -37.35 -38.72 3.87
CA ASP A 930 -36.68 -38.31 2.64
C ASP A 930 -36.20 -36.86 2.65
N MET A 931 -36.93 -35.95 3.31
CA MET A 931 -36.50 -34.56 3.48
C MET A 931 -35.32 -34.47 4.44
N VAL A 932 -35.42 -35.15 5.59
CA VAL A 932 -34.35 -35.19 6.61
C VAL A 932 -33.07 -35.81 6.04
N LYS A 933 -33.19 -36.83 5.20
CA LYS A 933 -32.05 -37.48 4.54
C LYS A 933 -31.20 -36.52 3.70
N ILE A 934 -31.83 -35.57 3.00
CA ILE A 934 -31.10 -34.55 2.21
C ILE A 934 -30.35 -33.61 3.15
N TYR A 935 -31.02 -33.07 4.16
CA TYR A 935 -30.42 -32.15 5.13
C TYR A 935 -29.27 -32.78 5.93
N ILE A 936 -29.47 -33.98 6.48
CA ILE A 936 -28.41 -34.69 7.19
C ILE A 936 -27.27 -35.05 6.23
N GLY A 937 -27.56 -35.37 4.96
CA GLY A 937 -26.53 -35.62 3.95
C GLY A 937 -25.64 -34.39 3.69
N GLU A 938 -26.21 -33.20 3.60
CA GLU A 938 -25.45 -31.95 3.45
C GLU A 938 -24.60 -31.63 4.68
N MET A 939 -25.14 -31.85 5.87
CA MET A 939 -24.39 -31.69 7.12
C MET A 939 -23.21 -32.66 7.22
N VAL A 940 -23.39 -33.91 6.80
CA VAL A 940 -22.31 -34.92 6.75
C VAL A 940 -21.19 -34.46 5.81
N LEU A 941 -21.52 -33.91 4.63
CA LEU A 941 -20.53 -33.36 3.70
C LEU A 941 -19.78 -32.15 4.30
N ALA A 942 -20.49 -31.26 5.00
CA ALA A 942 -19.89 -30.09 5.64
C ALA A 942 -18.92 -30.49 6.76
N LEU A 943 -19.34 -31.38 7.66
CA LEU A 943 -18.50 -31.87 8.77
C LEU A 943 -17.33 -32.71 8.28
N GLU A 944 -17.53 -33.58 7.27
CA GLU A 944 -16.43 -34.35 6.66
C GLU A 944 -15.35 -33.41 6.10
N HIS A 945 -15.76 -32.33 5.44
CA HIS A 945 -14.82 -31.34 4.93
C HIS A 945 -14.02 -30.69 6.07
N MET A 946 -14.68 -30.29 7.15
CA MET A 946 -14.01 -29.73 8.33
C MET A 946 -13.05 -30.72 9.00
N HIS A 947 -13.47 -31.98 9.16
CA HIS A 947 -12.66 -33.02 9.78
C HIS A 947 -11.41 -33.36 8.95
N LYS A 948 -11.50 -33.33 7.62
CA LYS A 948 -10.34 -33.46 6.71
C LYS A 948 -9.34 -32.31 6.86
N MET A 949 -9.78 -31.16 7.37
CA MET A 949 -8.95 -30.00 7.71
C MET A 949 -8.53 -29.98 9.19
N ASP A 950 -8.72 -31.09 9.90
CA ASP A 950 -8.41 -31.24 11.33
C ASP A 950 -9.23 -30.33 12.26
N ILE A 951 -10.43 -29.92 11.83
CA ILE A 951 -11.32 -29.07 12.64
C ILE A 951 -12.50 -29.89 13.16
N VAL A 952 -12.78 -29.80 14.45
CA VAL A 952 -14.02 -30.28 15.07
C VAL A 952 -14.95 -29.09 15.34
N TYR A 953 -16.24 -29.20 14.99
CA TYR A 953 -17.16 -28.06 15.01
C TYR A 953 -17.72 -27.77 16.42
N ARG A 954 -18.05 -28.81 17.20
CA ARG A 954 -18.47 -28.80 18.62
C ARG A 954 -19.83 -28.17 18.96
N ASP A 955 -20.53 -27.54 18.03
CA ASP A 955 -21.81 -26.86 18.30
C ASP A 955 -22.89 -27.14 17.25
N VAL A 956 -23.02 -28.41 16.82
CA VAL A 956 -24.11 -28.83 15.92
C VAL A 956 -25.44 -28.80 16.69
N LYS A 957 -26.33 -27.88 16.31
CA LYS A 957 -27.68 -27.69 16.85
C LYS A 957 -28.57 -26.99 15.83
N LEU A 958 -29.90 -27.09 15.98
CA LEU A 958 -30.84 -26.53 15.01
C LEU A 958 -30.69 -25.01 14.81
N GLU A 959 -30.38 -24.28 15.88
CA GLU A 959 -30.15 -22.83 15.88
C GLU A 959 -28.98 -22.41 14.97
N ASN A 960 -27.97 -23.29 14.83
CA ASN A 960 -26.76 -23.04 14.05
C ASN A 960 -26.84 -23.61 12.62
N ILE A 961 -28.00 -24.15 12.23
CA ILE A 961 -28.25 -24.67 10.89
C ILE A 961 -29.23 -23.71 10.21
N MET A 962 -28.74 -23.02 9.18
CA MET A 962 -29.53 -22.07 8.40
C MET A 962 -29.74 -22.56 6.97
N LEU A 963 -30.68 -21.95 6.25
CA LEU A 963 -30.98 -22.21 4.85
C LEU A 963 -30.59 -21.02 3.97
N ASP A 964 -30.00 -21.32 2.81
CA ASP A 964 -29.79 -20.35 1.76
C ASP A 964 -31.07 -20.05 0.95
N ASN A 965 -30.98 -19.13 -0.02
CA ASN A 965 -32.09 -18.75 -0.89
C ASN A 965 -32.63 -19.90 -1.77
N GLN A 966 -31.87 -20.98 -1.92
CA GLN A 966 -32.24 -22.19 -2.65
C GLN A 966 -32.75 -23.29 -1.71
N GLY A 967 -32.65 -23.10 -0.40
CA GLY A 967 -33.10 -24.06 0.61
C GLY A 967 -32.05 -25.05 1.09
N HIS A 968 -30.77 -24.87 0.73
CA HIS A 968 -29.68 -25.74 1.15
C HIS A 968 -29.08 -25.30 2.49
N ILE A 969 -28.51 -26.25 3.23
CA ILE A 969 -27.95 -26.01 4.56
C ILE A 969 -26.67 -25.18 4.51
N ILE A 970 -26.58 -24.26 5.47
CA ILE A 970 -25.40 -23.52 5.84
C ILE A 970 -25.22 -23.63 7.35
N LEU A 971 -24.06 -24.14 7.78
CA LEU A 971 -23.65 -24.10 9.18
C LEU A 971 -23.18 -22.69 9.54
N VAL A 972 -23.65 -22.15 10.66
CA VAL A 972 -23.27 -20.84 11.19
C VAL A 972 -22.67 -20.98 12.59
N ASP A 973 -22.15 -19.89 13.16
CA ASP A 973 -21.56 -19.87 14.51
C ASP A 973 -20.46 -20.92 14.80
N PHE A 974 -19.23 -20.62 14.38
CA PHE A 974 -18.04 -21.45 14.60
C PHE A 974 -17.28 -21.05 15.87
N GLY A 975 -17.92 -20.30 16.78
CA GLY A 975 -17.28 -19.77 17.99
C GLY A 975 -16.63 -20.86 18.84
N LEU A 976 -17.27 -22.03 18.89
CA LEU A 976 -16.80 -23.17 19.65
C LEU A 976 -15.95 -24.17 18.83
N SER A 977 -15.63 -23.95 17.56
CA SER A 977 -14.83 -24.93 16.80
C SER A 977 -13.37 -25.03 17.29
N LYS A 978 -12.71 -26.18 17.10
CA LYS A 978 -11.30 -26.40 17.52
C LYS A 978 -10.50 -27.09 16.41
N VAL A 979 -9.29 -26.59 16.14
CA VAL A 979 -8.29 -27.28 15.33
C VAL A 979 -7.57 -28.30 16.22
N LEU A 980 -7.59 -29.56 15.82
CA LEU A 980 -6.89 -30.66 16.46
C LEU A 980 -5.50 -30.80 15.82
N SER A 981 -4.47 -31.03 16.62
CA SER A 981 -3.08 -31.12 16.14
C SER A 981 -2.44 -32.45 16.50
N PRO A 982 -1.36 -32.87 15.79
CA PRO A 982 -0.54 -34.00 16.22
C PRO A 982 -0.01 -33.83 17.65
N ASP A 983 0.35 -32.60 18.04
CA ASP A 983 0.84 -32.29 19.40
C ASP A 983 -0.20 -32.54 20.50
N SER A 984 -1.49 -32.58 20.15
CA SER A 984 -2.61 -32.85 21.06
C SER A 984 -3.19 -34.25 20.86
N ASP A 985 -2.48 -35.15 20.18
CA ASP A 985 -2.94 -36.49 19.80
C ASP A 985 -4.32 -36.47 19.10
N TYR A 986 -4.58 -35.41 18.31
CA TYR A 986 -5.88 -35.17 17.69
C TYR A 986 -7.06 -35.20 18.67
N CYS A 987 -6.85 -34.72 19.90
CA CYS A 987 -7.88 -34.69 20.94
C CYS A 987 -8.05 -33.27 21.52
N ALA A 988 -9.27 -32.93 21.90
CA ALA A 988 -9.61 -31.76 22.67
C ALA A 988 -10.07 -32.15 24.08
N ARG A 989 -10.02 -31.16 25.00
CA ARG A 989 -10.49 -31.26 26.38
C ARG A 989 -11.36 -30.05 26.70
N GLY A 990 -12.23 -30.18 27.69
CA GLY A 990 -13.14 -29.11 28.14
C GLY A 990 -14.60 -29.38 27.76
N ILE A 991 -15.53 -28.75 28.49
CA ILE A 991 -16.97 -28.89 28.27
C ILE A 991 -17.46 -27.60 27.61
N CYS A 992 -17.93 -27.68 26.37
CA CYS A 992 -18.47 -26.55 25.61
C CYS A 992 -19.61 -27.01 24.70
N GLY A 993 -20.58 -26.14 24.41
CA GLY A 993 -21.76 -26.44 23.57
C GLY A 993 -23.06 -26.52 24.38
N THR A 994 -24.17 -26.70 23.67
CA THR A 994 -25.51 -26.76 24.27
C THR A 994 -25.78 -28.11 24.93
N VAL A 995 -26.22 -28.12 26.20
CA VAL A 995 -26.28 -29.33 27.07
C VAL A 995 -26.97 -30.53 26.42
N GLU A 996 -28.01 -30.30 25.62
CA GLU A 996 -28.81 -31.33 24.97
C GLU A 996 -28.08 -32.06 23.83
N TYR A 997 -27.12 -31.39 23.19
CA TYR A 997 -26.35 -31.89 22.05
C TYR A 997 -24.98 -32.44 22.45
N LEU A 998 -24.59 -32.30 23.73
CA LEU A 998 -23.29 -32.74 24.24
C LEU A 998 -23.13 -34.26 24.17
N ALA A 999 -21.99 -34.71 23.66
CA ALA A 999 -21.64 -36.12 23.64
C ALA A 999 -21.29 -36.65 25.07
N PRO A 1000 -21.56 -37.92 25.40
CA PRO A 1000 -21.31 -38.48 26.73
C PRO A 1000 -19.88 -38.33 27.23
N GLU A 1001 -18.89 -38.47 26.34
CA GLU A 1001 -17.46 -38.30 26.63
C GLU A 1001 -17.11 -36.86 27.03
N MET A 1002 -17.76 -35.85 26.43
CA MET A 1002 -17.59 -34.45 26.82
C MET A 1002 -18.16 -34.21 28.22
N ILE A 1003 -19.36 -34.74 28.52
CA ILE A 1003 -19.99 -34.58 29.83
C ILE A 1003 -19.18 -35.26 30.95
N LYS A 1004 -18.40 -36.31 30.63
CA LYS A 1004 -17.49 -36.97 31.56
C LYS A 1004 -16.16 -36.23 31.75
N GLY A 1005 -15.87 -35.21 30.94
CA GLY A 1005 -14.59 -34.52 30.92
C GLY A 1005 -13.45 -35.36 30.32
N GLU A 1006 -13.78 -36.39 29.54
CA GLU A 1006 -12.79 -37.23 28.86
C GLU A 1006 -12.21 -36.48 27.64
N ALA A 1007 -11.02 -36.87 27.18
CA ALA A 1007 -10.48 -36.35 25.93
C ALA A 1007 -11.29 -36.88 24.75
N TYR A 1008 -11.61 -36.02 23.79
CA TYR A 1008 -12.52 -36.34 22.69
C TYR A 1008 -11.97 -35.85 21.34
N GLY A 1009 -12.41 -36.50 20.27
CA GLY A 1009 -12.01 -36.19 18.89
C GLY A 1009 -13.21 -35.85 18.01
N PHE A 1010 -13.13 -36.16 16.72
CA PHE A 1010 -14.16 -35.88 15.72
C PHE A 1010 -15.52 -36.57 15.98
N ALA A 1011 -15.54 -37.64 16.76
CA ALA A 1011 -16.75 -38.43 17.04
C ALA A 1011 -17.90 -37.66 17.70
N ILE A 1012 -17.61 -36.52 18.34
CA ILE A 1012 -18.62 -35.71 19.03
C ILE A 1012 -19.58 -35.05 18.03
N ASP A 1013 -19.10 -34.62 16.86
CA ASP A 1013 -19.95 -33.97 15.87
C ASP A 1013 -20.96 -34.99 15.30
N TRP A 1014 -20.55 -36.26 15.15
CA TRP A 1014 -21.42 -37.36 14.72
C TRP A 1014 -22.50 -37.69 15.75
N TRP A 1015 -22.21 -37.54 17.05
CA TRP A 1015 -23.23 -37.66 18.08
C TRP A 1015 -24.31 -36.59 17.92
N SER A 1016 -23.90 -35.33 17.76
CA SER A 1016 -24.82 -34.21 17.64
C SER A 1016 -25.63 -34.26 16.34
N ILE A 1017 -25.09 -34.84 15.25
CA ILE A 1017 -25.87 -35.21 14.05
C ILE A 1017 -26.99 -36.22 14.38
N GLY A 1018 -26.71 -37.21 15.23
CA GLY A 1018 -27.72 -38.16 15.70
C GLY A 1018 -28.84 -37.48 16.49
N VAL A 1019 -28.50 -36.49 17.32
CA VAL A 1019 -29.46 -35.68 18.08
C VAL A 1019 -30.34 -34.85 17.13
N VAL A 1020 -29.74 -34.10 16.20
CA VAL A 1020 -30.46 -33.29 15.20
C VAL A 1020 -31.34 -34.17 14.31
N THR A 1021 -30.86 -35.34 13.87
CA THR A 1021 -31.66 -36.26 13.05
C THR A 1021 -32.91 -36.72 13.80
N TYR A 1022 -32.77 -37.09 15.08
CA TYR A 1022 -33.91 -37.48 15.92
C TYR A 1022 -34.89 -36.31 16.09
N GLU A 1023 -34.38 -35.10 16.31
CA GLU A 1023 -35.19 -33.91 16.55
C GLU A 1023 -35.99 -33.49 15.30
N LEU A 1024 -35.37 -33.50 14.11
CA LEU A 1024 -36.07 -33.21 12.85
C LEU A 1024 -37.19 -34.22 12.54
N LEU A 1025 -37.04 -35.47 12.99
CA LEU A 1025 -38.01 -36.54 12.72
C LEU A 1025 -39.12 -36.64 13.78
N THR A 1026 -38.83 -36.23 15.02
CA THR A 1026 -39.76 -36.44 16.15
C THR A 1026 -40.29 -35.13 16.74
N GLY A 1027 -39.68 -33.99 16.42
CA GLY A 1027 -40.01 -32.68 16.98
C GLY A 1027 -39.71 -32.51 18.45
N ARG A 1028 -38.88 -33.38 19.02
CA ARG A 1028 -38.43 -33.31 20.42
C ARG A 1028 -36.98 -33.78 20.54
N SER A 1029 -36.27 -33.25 21.53
CA SER A 1029 -34.92 -33.69 21.86
C SER A 1029 -34.93 -35.12 22.46
N PRO A 1030 -33.96 -35.99 22.12
CA PRO A 1030 -33.96 -37.41 22.51
C PRO A 1030 -33.88 -37.68 24.02
N PHE A 1031 -33.42 -36.70 24.81
CA PHE A 1031 -33.18 -36.86 26.25
C PHE A 1031 -34.00 -35.88 27.12
N VAL A 1032 -34.93 -35.13 26.52
CA VAL A 1032 -35.83 -34.18 27.19
C VAL A 1032 -37.21 -34.82 27.35
N VAL A 1033 -37.82 -34.65 28.53
CA VAL A 1033 -39.16 -35.22 28.84
C VAL A 1033 -40.19 -34.09 28.85
N ALA A 1034 -41.29 -34.25 28.12
CA ALA A 1034 -42.25 -33.18 27.84
C ALA A 1034 -43.08 -32.69 29.05
N GLU A 1035 -43.13 -33.45 30.15
CA GLU A 1035 -44.09 -33.20 31.25
C GLU A 1035 -43.46 -32.69 32.56
N ASN A 1036 -42.13 -32.48 32.63
CA ASN A 1036 -41.43 -32.01 33.84
C ASN A 1036 -40.40 -30.91 33.52
N ALA A 1037 -40.11 -30.04 34.49
CA ALA A 1037 -38.98 -29.12 34.43
C ALA A 1037 -37.66 -29.92 34.38
N ASN A 1038 -37.05 -30.02 33.20
CA ASN A 1038 -35.81 -30.77 33.01
C ASN A 1038 -34.64 -29.89 33.47
N SER A 1039 -34.01 -30.23 34.60
CA SER A 1039 -32.77 -29.55 34.98
C SER A 1039 -31.63 -29.99 34.07
N GLN A 1040 -30.61 -29.12 33.87
CA GLN A 1040 -29.43 -29.49 33.07
C GLN A 1040 -28.72 -30.75 33.61
N ARG A 1041 -28.84 -31.02 34.92
CA ARG A 1041 -28.28 -32.21 35.55
C ARG A 1041 -29.02 -33.48 35.13
N ASP A 1042 -30.35 -33.43 35.04
CA ASP A 1042 -31.17 -34.57 34.63
C ASP A 1042 -30.90 -34.96 33.19
N ILE A 1043 -30.79 -33.97 32.29
CA ILE A 1043 -30.47 -34.18 30.87
C ILE A 1043 -29.10 -34.84 30.74
N LYS A 1044 -28.08 -34.34 31.45
CA LYS A 1044 -26.72 -34.92 31.47
C LYS A 1044 -26.72 -36.38 31.95
N GLU A 1045 -27.52 -36.71 32.96
CA GLU A 1045 -27.62 -38.09 33.44
C GLU A 1045 -28.34 -39.01 32.44
N ARG A 1046 -29.39 -38.53 31.76
CA ARG A 1046 -30.07 -39.28 30.70
C ARG A 1046 -29.16 -39.51 29.49
N ILE A 1047 -28.39 -38.50 29.07
CA ILE A 1047 -27.39 -38.64 28.00
C ILE A 1047 -26.39 -39.75 28.35
N LYS A 1048 -25.98 -39.89 29.61
CA LYS A 1048 -25.04 -40.95 30.04
C LYS A 1048 -25.68 -42.34 30.10
N LYS A 1049 -26.94 -42.45 30.52
CA LYS A 1049 -27.53 -43.73 30.99
C LYS A 1049 -28.68 -44.27 30.15
N MET A 1050 -29.43 -43.43 29.46
CA MET A 1050 -30.67 -43.82 28.77
C MET A 1050 -30.47 -43.84 27.25
N ASP A 1051 -31.18 -44.76 26.60
CA ASP A 1051 -31.32 -44.78 25.14
C ASP A 1051 -32.56 -43.97 24.72
N PRO A 1052 -32.55 -43.35 23.51
CA PRO A 1052 -33.66 -42.54 23.04
C PRO A 1052 -34.91 -43.37 22.73
N GLU A 1053 -36.09 -42.82 23.03
CA GLU A 1053 -37.38 -43.45 22.73
C GLU A 1053 -37.87 -43.10 21.33
N PHE A 1054 -38.27 -44.09 20.53
CA PHE A 1054 -38.68 -43.86 19.14
C PHE A 1054 -40.20 -44.01 18.95
N PRO A 1055 -40.85 -43.12 18.17
CA PRO A 1055 -42.21 -43.33 17.71
C PRO A 1055 -42.35 -44.62 16.89
N ARG A 1056 -43.51 -45.28 16.96
CA ARG A 1056 -43.80 -46.51 16.18
C ARG A 1056 -43.86 -46.28 14.67
N THR A 1057 -43.99 -45.02 14.24
CA THR A 1057 -44.09 -44.58 12.85
C THR A 1057 -42.75 -44.51 12.13
N LEU A 1058 -41.62 -44.57 12.86
CA LEU A 1058 -40.28 -44.37 12.29
C LEU A 1058 -39.73 -45.65 11.63
N GLY A 1059 -39.13 -45.49 10.45
CA GLY A 1059 -38.51 -46.57 9.67
C GLY A 1059 -37.40 -47.29 10.43
N LYS A 1060 -37.27 -48.60 10.18
CA LYS A 1060 -36.26 -49.45 10.84
C LYS A 1060 -34.83 -49.01 10.52
N THR A 1061 -34.57 -48.60 9.28
CA THR A 1061 -33.27 -48.10 8.80
C THR A 1061 -32.89 -46.77 9.44
N THR A 1062 -33.87 -45.89 9.64
CA THR A 1062 -33.70 -44.57 10.26
C THR A 1062 -33.46 -44.71 11.76
N LYS A 1063 -34.18 -45.61 12.42
CA LYS A 1063 -33.91 -45.97 13.82
C LYS A 1063 -32.51 -46.56 14.00
N ASP A 1064 -32.07 -47.45 13.11
CA ASP A 1064 -30.73 -48.04 13.13
C ASP A 1064 -29.64 -46.97 12.99
N PHE A 1065 -29.82 -46.02 12.06
CA PHE A 1065 -28.92 -44.89 11.87
C PHE A 1065 -28.77 -44.03 13.13
N ILE A 1066 -29.88 -43.60 13.73
CA ILE A 1066 -29.88 -42.78 14.94
C ILE A 1066 -29.23 -43.53 16.11
N LEU A 1067 -29.53 -44.83 16.28
CA LEU A 1067 -28.90 -45.65 17.31
C LEU A 1067 -27.40 -45.87 17.09
N GLY A 1068 -26.95 -45.91 15.83
CA GLY A 1068 -25.53 -45.96 15.46
C GLY A 1068 -24.78 -44.67 15.80
N MET A 1069 -25.41 -43.51 15.55
CA MET A 1069 -24.87 -42.19 15.89
C MET A 1069 -24.91 -41.91 17.40
N LEU A 1070 -25.94 -42.37 18.11
CA LEU A 1070 -26.12 -42.15 19.56
C LEU A 1070 -25.52 -43.26 20.44
N LYS A 1071 -24.48 -43.96 19.95
CA LYS A 1071 -23.68 -44.85 20.82
C LYS A 1071 -22.87 -44.04 21.82
N LYS A 1072 -22.98 -44.42 23.10
CA LYS A 1072 -22.32 -43.73 24.20
C LYS A 1072 -20.79 -43.87 24.18
N ASP A 1073 -20.29 -44.99 23.67
CA ASP A 1073 -18.86 -45.22 23.45
C ASP A 1073 -18.47 -44.66 22.06
N PRO A 1074 -17.61 -43.62 21.98
CA PRO A 1074 -17.23 -43.00 20.71
C PRO A 1074 -16.51 -43.96 19.75
N LYS A 1075 -15.85 -45.02 20.26
CA LYS A 1075 -15.18 -46.01 19.40
C LYS A 1075 -16.16 -46.95 18.68
N LYS A 1076 -17.35 -47.14 19.26
CA LYS A 1076 -18.43 -47.97 18.70
C LYS A 1076 -19.49 -47.14 17.97
N ARG A 1077 -19.38 -45.80 18.05
CA ARG A 1077 -20.23 -44.86 17.33
C ARG A 1077 -19.96 -44.97 15.84
N LEU A 1078 -21.01 -44.83 15.04
CA LEU A 1078 -20.90 -44.85 13.58
C LEU A 1078 -19.83 -43.83 13.14
N ASN A 1079 -18.90 -44.25 12.28
CA ASN A 1079 -17.72 -43.51 11.81
C ASN A 1079 -16.61 -43.20 12.85
N GLY A 1080 -16.89 -43.34 14.15
CA GLY A 1080 -15.93 -43.11 15.23
C GLY A 1080 -15.16 -41.79 15.11
N ASN A 1081 -13.84 -41.85 15.35
CA ASN A 1081 -12.93 -40.70 15.18
C ASN A 1081 -12.30 -40.60 13.79
N LYS A 1082 -12.88 -41.23 12.75
CA LYS A 1082 -12.35 -41.13 11.37
C LYS A 1082 -12.64 -39.74 10.78
N LYS A 1083 -11.68 -39.20 10.02
CA LYS A 1083 -11.82 -37.91 9.31
C LYS A 1083 -12.68 -38.01 8.04
N CYS A 1084 -12.73 -39.18 7.41
CA CYS A 1084 -13.62 -39.46 6.27
C CYS A 1084 -14.97 -39.94 6.78
N ALA A 1085 -16.05 -39.70 6.03
CA ALA A 1085 -17.41 -40.07 6.41
C ALA A 1085 -17.95 -41.32 5.66
N GLU A 1086 -17.08 -42.18 5.14
CA GLU A 1086 -17.44 -43.33 4.29
C GLU A 1086 -18.44 -44.29 4.97
N ASP A 1087 -18.24 -44.56 6.26
CA ASP A 1087 -19.12 -45.46 7.04
C ASP A 1087 -20.53 -44.87 7.20
N ILE A 1088 -20.64 -43.53 7.26
CA ILE A 1088 -21.91 -42.81 7.31
C ILE A 1088 -22.57 -42.84 5.93
N LYS A 1089 -21.79 -42.54 4.89
CA LYS A 1089 -22.27 -42.44 3.50
C LYS A 1089 -22.79 -43.75 2.94
N SER A 1090 -22.23 -44.87 3.40
CA SER A 1090 -22.63 -46.23 3.01
C SER A 1090 -23.81 -46.79 3.82
N HIS A 1091 -24.27 -46.08 4.85
CA HIS A 1091 -25.38 -46.54 5.69
C HIS A 1091 -26.71 -46.64 4.91
N PRO A 1092 -27.55 -47.68 5.13
CA PRO A 1092 -28.83 -47.86 4.43
C PRO A 1092 -29.80 -46.68 4.51
N PHE A 1093 -29.65 -45.81 5.52
CA PHE A 1093 -30.42 -44.57 5.63
C PHE A 1093 -30.25 -43.65 4.42
N PHE A 1094 -29.06 -43.59 3.82
CA PHE A 1094 -28.78 -42.78 2.63
C PHE A 1094 -28.99 -43.52 1.30
N HIS A 1095 -29.67 -44.67 1.32
CA HIS A 1095 -29.96 -45.39 0.09
C HIS A 1095 -30.74 -44.50 -0.89
N GLY A 1096 -30.23 -44.41 -2.13
CA GLY A 1096 -30.79 -43.56 -3.19
C GLY A 1096 -30.19 -42.15 -3.30
N ILE A 1097 -29.30 -41.72 -2.40
CA ILE A 1097 -28.61 -40.43 -2.50
C ILE A 1097 -27.33 -40.56 -3.32
N ASN A 1098 -27.18 -39.71 -4.35
CA ASN A 1098 -25.92 -39.52 -5.04
C ASN A 1098 -25.12 -38.40 -4.36
N TRP A 1099 -24.05 -38.77 -3.65
CA TRP A 1099 -23.19 -37.84 -2.91
C TRP A 1099 -22.53 -36.77 -3.79
N ASN A 1100 -22.20 -37.08 -5.04
CA ASN A 1100 -21.63 -36.10 -5.97
C ASN A 1100 -22.67 -35.07 -6.41
N ASP A 1101 -23.91 -35.48 -6.61
CA ASP A 1101 -24.99 -34.56 -6.96
C ASP A 1101 -25.39 -33.69 -5.75
N LEU A 1102 -25.37 -34.26 -4.54
CA LEU A 1102 -25.60 -33.52 -3.30
C LEU A 1102 -24.50 -32.47 -3.06
N GLN A 1103 -23.22 -32.84 -3.18
CA GLN A 1103 -22.09 -31.92 -3.02
C GLN A 1103 -22.11 -30.77 -4.03
N ASN A 1104 -22.59 -31.02 -5.25
CA ASN A 1104 -22.72 -30.00 -6.29
C ASN A 1104 -24.07 -29.26 -6.28
N LYS A 1105 -24.89 -29.42 -5.22
CA LYS A 1105 -26.23 -28.82 -5.08
C LYS A 1105 -27.14 -29.07 -6.30
N ARG A 1106 -27.05 -30.26 -6.90
CA ARG A 1106 -27.90 -30.67 -8.05
C ARG A 1106 -29.21 -31.32 -7.61
N LEU A 1107 -29.26 -31.85 -6.39
CA LEU A 1107 -30.50 -32.34 -5.79
C LEU A 1107 -31.32 -31.14 -5.30
N LYS A 1108 -32.61 -31.11 -5.61
CA LYS A 1108 -33.50 -30.04 -5.18
C LYS A 1108 -33.66 -30.07 -3.66
N ALA A 1109 -33.48 -28.93 -3.00
CA ALA A 1109 -33.70 -28.82 -1.57
C ALA A 1109 -35.16 -29.15 -1.19
N PRO A 1110 -35.40 -29.76 0.00
CA PRO A 1110 -36.75 -30.08 0.49
C PRO A 1110 -37.69 -28.87 0.53
N PHE A 1111 -37.18 -27.75 1.01
CA PHE A 1111 -37.93 -26.50 1.20
C PHE A 1111 -37.12 -25.34 0.62
N GLN A 1112 -37.75 -24.53 -0.22
CA GLN A 1112 -37.15 -23.31 -0.78
C GLN A 1112 -37.90 -22.09 -0.22
N PRO A 1113 -37.21 -21.15 0.46
CA PRO A 1113 -37.87 -20.01 1.08
C PRO A 1113 -38.38 -18.99 0.05
N GLN A 1114 -39.60 -18.49 0.23
CA GLN A 1114 -40.16 -17.43 -0.60
C GLN A 1114 -39.83 -16.05 -0.02
N LEU A 1115 -38.99 -15.28 -0.72
CA LEU A 1115 -38.58 -13.92 -0.36
C LEU A 1115 -39.24 -12.91 -1.32
N ILE A 1116 -39.82 -11.82 -0.79
CA ILE A 1116 -40.42 -10.74 -1.62
C ILE A 1116 -39.37 -9.70 -2.03
N SER A 1117 -38.40 -9.42 -1.16
CA SER A 1117 -37.30 -8.50 -1.39
C SER A 1117 -36.06 -8.92 -0.61
N GLU A 1118 -34.90 -8.36 -0.94
CA GLU A 1118 -33.65 -8.62 -0.22
C GLU A 1118 -33.74 -8.20 1.27
N GLU A 1119 -34.56 -7.20 1.58
CA GLU A 1119 -34.80 -6.69 2.94
C GLU A 1119 -35.87 -7.45 3.73
N ASP A 1120 -36.57 -8.43 3.12
CA ASP A 1120 -37.70 -9.13 3.73
C ASP A 1120 -37.34 -9.95 4.99
N THR A 1121 -37.71 -9.49 6.19
CA THR A 1121 -37.36 -10.13 7.47
C THR A 1121 -38.45 -11.04 8.05
N ARG A 1122 -39.53 -11.34 7.29
CA ARG A 1122 -40.69 -12.14 7.76
C ARG A 1122 -40.35 -13.51 8.35
N ASN A 1123 -39.21 -14.06 7.93
CA ASN A 1123 -38.75 -15.37 8.34
C ASN A 1123 -37.91 -15.33 9.64
N PHE A 1124 -37.73 -14.16 10.26
CA PHE A 1124 -37.05 -13.96 11.55
C PHE A 1124 -38.08 -13.74 12.66
N SER A 1125 -37.76 -14.07 13.93
CA SER A 1125 -38.71 -13.90 15.05
C SER A 1125 -39.08 -12.42 15.26
N GLU A 1126 -40.37 -12.17 15.53
CA GLU A 1126 -40.89 -10.81 15.80
C GLU A 1126 -40.22 -10.17 17.03
N GLU A 1127 -39.72 -10.98 17.96
CA GLU A 1127 -38.95 -10.53 19.12
C GLU A 1127 -37.68 -9.77 18.72
N PHE A 1128 -37.01 -10.17 17.64
CA PHE A 1128 -35.79 -9.50 17.17
C PHE A 1128 -36.07 -8.35 16.20
N THR A 1129 -37.15 -8.44 15.39
CA THR A 1129 -37.48 -7.40 14.41
C THR A 1129 -38.18 -6.18 15.01
N GLN A 1130 -38.71 -6.29 16.24
CA GLN A 1130 -39.38 -5.21 16.97
C GLN A 1130 -38.49 -4.51 18.02
N GLN A 1131 -37.24 -4.96 18.23
CA GLN A 1131 -36.31 -4.33 19.17
C GLN A 1131 -35.80 -2.97 18.64
N THR A 1132 -36.01 -1.91 19.41
CA THR A 1132 -35.44 -0.58 19.17
C THR A 1132 -33.96 -0.58 19.54
N LEU A 1133 -33.07 -0.17 18.61
CA LEU A 1133 -31.64 0.00 18.89
C LEU A 1133 -31.44 1.15 19.90
N ILE A 1134 -31.09 0.82 21.16
CA ILE A 1134 -30.74 1.82 22.18
C ILE A 1134 -29.25 2.17 22.02
N PRO A 1135 -28.84 3.45 21.96
CA PRO A 1135 -27.44 3.84 22.07
C PRO A 1135 -26.98 3.64 23.52
N ASP A 1136 -26.08 2.70 23.77
CA ASP A 1136 -25.61 2.38 25.13
C ASP A 1136 -24.91 3.56 25.85
N SER A 1137 -25.14 3.58 27.16
CA SER A 1137 -24.81 4.57 28.18
C SER A 1137 -23.30 4.76 28.47
N GLN A 1138 -22.98 5.93 29.03
CA GLN A 1138 -21.64 6.55 29.14
C GLN A 1138 -20.61 5.94 30.12
N ASP A 1139 -20.86 4.82 30.78
CA ASP A 1139 -20.06 4.44 31.97
C ASP A 1139 -19.28 3.11 31.83
N LEU A 1140 -18.23 3.03 31.00
CA LEU A 1140 -17.21 1.97 31.12
C LEU A 1140 -15.81 2.44 30.68
N VAL A 1141 -14.79 2.13 31.49
CA VAL A 1141 -13.37 2.51 31.35
C VAL A 1141 -12.65 1.61 30.34
N PRO A 1142 -11.85 2.14 29.38
CA PRO A 1142 -11.16 1.31 28.39
C PRO A 1142 -9.92 0.59 28.94
N PHE A 1143 -9.80 -0.72 28.67
CA PHE A 1143 -8.69 -1.58 29.06
C PHE A 1143 -7.41 -1.31 28.24
N LYS A 1144 -6.24 -1.34 28.89
CA LYS A 1144 -4.91 -0.98 28.31
C LYS A 1144 -4.25 -2.06 27.44
N THR A 1145 -4.75 -3.29 27.42
CA THR A 1145 -4.08 -4.47 26.82
C THR A 1145 -4.75 -5.01 25.53
N THR A 1146 -5.81 -4.37 25.05
CA THR A 1146 -6.66 -4.86 23.96
C THR A 1146 -6.08 -4.83 22.53
N PRO A 1147 -5.18 -3.93 22.10
CA PRO A 1147 -4.80 -3.82 20.68
C PRO A 1147 -3.99 -5.01 20.14
N LEU A 1148 -3.12 -5.61 20.96
CA LEU A 1148 -2.28 -6.74 20.55
C LEU A 1148 -3.05 -8.07 20.44
N LEU A 1149 -4.12 -8.22 21.23
CA LEU A 1149 -4.92 -9.45 21.32
C LEU A 1149 -5.63 -9.83 20.01
N PHE A 1150 -6.01 -8.83 19.20
CA PHE A 1150 -6.81 -9.01 17.98
C PHE A 1150 -6.01 -8.78 16.69
N ARG A 1151 -4.68 -8.85 16.77
CA ARG A 1151 -3.79 -8.76 15.60
C ARG A 1151 -4.13 -9.86 14.59
N GLY A 1152 -4.50 -9.46 13.37
CA GLY A 1152 -4.88 -10.38 12.28
C GLY A 1152 -6.39 -10.66 12.15
N TYR A 1153 -7.26 -9.92 12.84
CA TYR A 1153 -8.72 -10.04 12.71
C TYR A 1153 -9.30 -9.38 11.43
N SER A 1154 -8.57 -8.50 10.76
CA SER A 1154 -9.00 -7.88 9.48
C SER A 1154 -8.90 -8.89 8.32
N TYR A 1155 -10.03 -9.28 7.73
CA TYR A 1155 -10.07 -10.29 6.65
C TYR A 1155 -11.18 -10.00 5.63
N VAL A 1156 -10.88 -10.15 4.34
CA VAL A 1156 -11.86 -10.14 3.24
C VAL A 1156 -11.71 -11.42 2.42
N ALA A 1157 -12.84 -12.09 2.14
CA ALA A 1157 -12.83 -13.31 1.36
C ALA A 1157 -12.53 -13.03 -0.13
N PRO A 1158 -11.54 -13.69 -0.76
CA PRO A 1158 -11.11 -13.39 -2.14
C PRO A 1158 -12.19 -13.51 -3.22
N GLN A 1159 -13.26 -14.26 -2.95
CA GLN A 1159 -14.37 -14.47 -3.87
C GLN A 1159 -15.18 -13.19 -4.17
N TYR A 1160 -15.28 -12.26 -3.22
CA TYR A 1160 -15.97 -10.97 -3.39
C TYR A 1160 -15.09 -9.89 -4.04
N LEU A 1161 -13.79 -10.17 -4.15
CA LEU A 1161 -12.83 -9.29 -4.81
C LEU A 1161 -12.92 -9.35 -6.35
N HIS A 1162 -13.63 -10.35 -6.89
CA HIS A 1162 -13.82 -10.55 -8.34
C HIS A 1162 -15.20 -10.12 -8.85
N GLU A 1163 -16.24 -10.10 -8.00
CA GLU A 1163 -17.61 -9.73 -8.41
C GLU A 1163 -17.74 -8.22 -8.68
N THR A 1164 -17.09 -7.36 -7.88
CA THR A 1164 -17.09 -5.91 -8.09
C THR A 1164 -16.39 -5.47 -9.37
N ALA A 1165 -15.40 -6.25 -9.87
CA ALA A 1165 -14.73 -5.98 -11.14
C ALA A 1165 -15.60 -6.32 -12.37
N TYR A 1166 -16.61 -7.18 -12.22
CA TYR A 1166 -17.47 -7.61 -13.33
C TYR A 1166 -18.60 -6.61 -13.61
N ASP A 1167 -19.05 -5.82 -12.63
CA ASP A 1167 -20.11 -4.83 -12.82
C ASP A 1167 -19.61 -3.57 -13.54
N GLU A 1168 -18.36 -3.16 -13.36
CA GLU A 1168 -17.75 -2.10 -14.18
C GLU A 1168 -17.45 -2.55 -15.62
N TRP A 1169 -17.07 -3.82 -15.83
CA TRP A 1169 -16.83 -4.35 -17.18
C TRP A 1169 -18.13 -4.62 -17.95
N SER A 1170 -19.20 -5.07 -17.28
CA SER A 1170 -20.49 -5.36 -17.92
C SER A 1170 -21.27 -4.09 -18.30
N SER A 1171 -21.13 -3.01 -17.50
CA SER A 1171 -21.74 -1.71 -17.76
C SER A 1171 -21.04 -0.92 -18.87
N THR A 1172 -19.71 -1.03 -18.99
CA THR A 1172 -18.94 -0.42 -20.10
C THR A 1172 -19.08 -1.17 -21.43
N SER A 1173 -19.27 -2.49 -21.40
CA SER A 1173 -19.42 -3.31 -22.63
C SER A 1173 -20.82 -3.27 -23.25
N ARG A 1174 -21.88 -2.91 -22.49
CA ARG A 1174 -23.22 -2.66 -23.06
C ARG A 1174 -23.40 -1.28 -23.70
N ARG A 1175 -22.60 -0.26 -23.35
CA ARG A 1175 -22.65 1.07 -23.99
C ARG A 1175 -21.80 1.21 -25.26
N ARG A 1176 -20.94 0.24 -25.60
CA ARG A 1176 -20.11 0.27 -26.83
C ARG A 1176 -20.61 -0.59 -28.01
N ARG A 1177 -21.74 -1.28 -27.89
CA ARG A 1177 -22.40 -2.01 -29.01
C ARG A 1177 -23.66 -1.30 -29.50
N LYS A 1178 -23.53 -0.06 -29.97
CA LYS A 1178 -24.47 0.60 -30.90
C LYS A 1178 -23.87 1.92 -31.43
N ARG A 1179 -22.87 1.80 -32.31
CA ARG A 1179 -22.50 2.75 -33.41
C ARG A 1179 -21.04 2.52 -33.82
N ALA A 1180 -20.84 1.70 -34.85
CA ALA A 1180 -19.81 1.83 -35.89
C ALA A 1180 -19.89 0.58 -36.79
N ALA A 1181 -20.44 0.72 -38.00
CA ALA A 1181 -20.34 -0.27 -39.05
C ALA A 1181 -18.90 -0.28 -39.62
N PRO A 1182 -18.36 -1.41 -40.11
CA PRO A 1182 -16.98 -1.50 -40.53
C PRO A 1182 -16.82 -1.07 -42.00
N THR A 1183 -16.06 0.00 -42.25
CA THR A 1183 -15.61 0.32 -43.61
C THR A 1183 -14.26 -0.34 -43.88
N ARG A 1184 -14.31 -1.26 -44.83
CA ARG A 1184 -13.25 -2.08 -45.43
C ARG A 1184 -12.10 -1.21 -45.98
N VAL A 1185 -10.86 -1.49 -45.58
CA VAL A 1185 -9.66 -1.04 -46.33
C VAL A 1185 -8.87 -2.28 -46.73
N GLN A 1186 -8.79 -2.51 -48.04
CA GLN A 1186 -7.95 -3.53 -48.69
C GLN A 1186 -6.66 -2.88 -49.24
N PRO A 1187 -5.60 -3.67 -49.49
CA PRO A 1187 -4.21 -3.22 -49.56
C PRO A 1187 -3.85 -2.50 -50.88
N TYR A 1188 -2.87 -1.61 -50.82
CA TYR A 1188 -2.26 -0.98 -52.00
C TYR A 1188 -1.53 -2.01 -52.86
N ARG A 1189 -1.96 -2.10 -54.12
CA ARG A 1189 -1.28 -2.73 -55.26
C ARG A 1189 -0.80 -1.60 -56.18
N LEU A 1190 0.44 -1.68 -56.66
CA LEU A 1190 1.02 -0.83 -57.70
C LEU A 1190 0.09 -0.61 -58.90
N VAL A 1191 -0.10 0.63 -59.37
CA VAL A 1191 -0.22 0.93 -60.82
C VAL A 1191 0.30 2.34 -61.15
N ARG A 1192 1.09 2.41 -62.22
CA ARG A 1192 1.63 3.59 -62.91
C ARG A 1192 0.54 4.52 -63.48
N GLY A 1193 0.76 5.83 -63.36
CA GLY A 1193 0.79 6.73 -64.51
C GLY A 1193 -0.48 7.49 -64.96
N LYS A 1194 -0.27 8.82 -65.05
CA LYS A 1194 -0.87 9.84 -65.96
C LYS A 1194 -2.10 10.66 -65.48
N ALA A 1195 -1.75 11.90 -65.10
CA ALA A 1195 -2.38 13.23 -65.19
C ALA A 1195 -3.38 13.50 -66.36
N PRO A 1196 -3.98 14.71 -66.49
CA PRO A 1196 -4.51 15.68 -65.50
C PRO A 1196 -5.88 16.31 -65.88
N ALA A 1197 -6.37 17.20 -64.99
CA ALA A 1197 -7.06 18.49 -65.25
C ALA A 1197 -8.44 18.56 -65.96
N SER A 1198 -9.44 19.04 -65.23
CA SER A 1198 -10.21 20.29 -65.48
C SER A 1198 -11.40 20.34 -64.50
N TYR A 1199 -11.42 21.25 -63.52
CA TYR A 1199 -11.95 22.63 -63.57
C TYR A 1199 -13.37 22.77 -64.13
N ARG A 1200 -14.34 22.97 -63.24
CA ARG A 1200 -15.39 24.01 -63.35
C ARG A 1200 -16.15 24.21 -62.03
N MET A 1201 -16.12 25.48 -61.60
CA MET A 1201 -16.95 26.21 -60.61
C MET A 1201 -16.82 25.85 -59.13
#